data_AF-B1YM38-F1
#
_entry.id   AF-B1YM38-F1
#
_cell.length_a   1.000
_cell.length_b   1.000
_cell.length_c   1.000
_cell.angle_alpha   90.00
_cell.angle_beta   90.00
_cell.angle_gamma   90.00
#
_symmetry.space_group_name_H-M   'P 1'
#
loop_
_entity.id
_entity.type
_entity.pdbx_description
1 polymer ?
#
loop_
_entity_poly.entity_id
_entity_poly.type
_entity_poly.pdbx_seq_one_letter_code
_entity_poly.pdbx_strand_id
1 'polypeptide(L)'
;MNTTLFTKPLKMLVSFILVLGIFVSYSPSLEAATTKATTYRLSADTYLYDKTTSSRKRLLTIKTGTIVSSTYESSSGYFRRVAYGGKTGYVASKYLTAFDQKETIKGQRFLVSKKTPLYTSASATAPVIATLNEQDAYYSSQKITNSVGEIFYRVKYDGKTVYARALNATPIAYTKMSKTALKTTDGYILRQYAGTAYPRQIVVPTGTSLQTTGRIGDWYNVTYAGKSGYMHKGAFAGSSKQEVTTIPETTFQTKSALVLYDTTDGTKRPLVTLPKGAIVKSTAVSGLYHRVTYDGKTGYVLTAALKEYTAKVKLASSRFLLSNSVEIKATPASSVATLASLQTGNVYYTTQLVTNPLGEQWHKVSKDGKTGYVKVNQGKTIKYYTVHDLSLKTTTATALHSYAGPSYGVIKTIPNGTVVKIQGQIGNWYKVSYDGKSGYAAGTTFTDYVTTQPIPATDIQLETDVAMKAAPKANAATVTMFKTKDIYQTNQLVTNGSSKWHRVTKDGQTGYIPVDQGKPVDYSSENMAMKATETTILRTYAGNSYATVATIATNTNVQVIGKIQDWYKVSANGKTGYVVADTMTELITKKTLPASRFVLSKSVDVKKSHHSTADTLTTLSVNDVYYTTQVITNGRAEQWHRMTIDGKTGYVRVNQGTSIAYEALPATKYKTSAATPLRSYAGPSYAPVTTIPNKTVITVTGRIGNWVKITYAGKSGYAVASTLTEFSETTTIAEARFLLDAPVAVKSDAKDTATTIANLNKGNVYTTKTLVTTSANGQWHQVTVNGKTGYIKLGQPTSPIAYEPIEKSFVRATGTTSLRSYVGDAYQLVASIPVNTVLPVTGKIGSWYEVSYEGKTLYAYNGTMVMTSAKLNVYNSVATPYTFDSFISAQMKLNPPPQTDLYASKLMYVSADYVRLGGALDPVNGTIATVTATTPLNIRSGATTASHVYGQFKPSVMIKVYQNVSGFYTTYPRVYTTTTKYSTIYWLNALEADVRNAADPLKVDRQSSAYYQFLDLSKSTGASAATLNNILATKGIFGKCTTGSCGQAFIDAGAKYSVNEAYLISHALLETGNGTSKLATGVIWNGRTVYNMYGIGAYDYDAINTGAAYAYSKGWFTPEAAIVGGAEFISTTYIHNAYDQNTLYKMRWSPMRPGVHQYATDMGWAVKQTTQIYKLYEQMDSYTAVFDIPVFTR
;
A
#
# COMPACT_ATOMS: atom_id res chain seq x y z
N MET A 1 -45.70 38.92 30.23
CA MET A 1 -44.43 38.79 29.49
C MET A 1 -44.67 37.73 28.43
N ASN A 2 -44.80 38.05 27.13
CA ASN A 2 -43.91 38.78 26.22
C ASN A 2 -42.73 37.90 25.74
N THR A 3 -42.54 37.64 24.42
CA THR A 3 -43.43 37.98 23.27
C THR A 3 -43.10 37.20 21.98
N THR A 4 -44.09 36.50 21.41
CA THR A 4 -44.42 36.43 19.95
C THR A 4 -43.37 35.81 18.97
N LEU A 5 -43.57 35.64 17.65
CA LEU A 5 -44.52 36.11 16.60
C LEU A 5 -44.44 35.15 15.38
N PHE A 6 -45.38 34.86 14.47
CA PHE A 6 -46.86 34.83 14.35
C PHE A 6 -47.17 33.59 13.44
N THR A 7 -47.91 32.55 13.85
CA THR A 7 -49.38 32.34 13.85
C THR A 7 -50.11 32.17 12.49
N LYS A 8 -50.89 31.06 12.41
CA LYS A 8 -52.18 30.84 11.69
C LYS A 8 -53.20 31.99 12.00
N PRO A 9 -54.39 32.19 11.34
CA PRO A 9 -55.44 31.20 11.01
C PRO A 9 -56.18 31.51 9.66
N LEU A 10 -57.47 31.23 9.32
CA LEU A 10 -58.64 30.72 10.05
C LEU A 10 -59.62 29.84 9.22
N LYS A 11 -60.82 30.36 8.85
CA LYS A 11 -62.05 29.63 8.46
C LYS A 11 -63.06 30.60 7.78
N MET A 12 -64.23 30.05 7.38
CA MET A 12 -65.54 30.74 7.19
C MET A 12 -65.71 31.63 5.93
N LEU A 13 -66.92 31.86 5.38
CA LEU A 13 -68.18 31.08 5.32
C LEU A 13 -69.12 31.73 4.25
N VAL A 14 -70.08 30.98 3.69
CA VAL A 14 -71.40 31.47 3.18
C VAL A 14 -71.45 32.45 1.96
N SER A 15 -71.83 31.85 0.82
CA SER A 15 -72.97 32.23 -0.07
C SER A 15 -73.03 33.53 -0.91
N PHE A 16 -73.49 33.31 -2.16
CA PHE A 16 -74.43 34.13 -2.98
C PHE A 16 -73.91 35.45 -3.63
N ILE A 17 -74.43 35.95 -4.77
CA ILE A 17 -75.11 35.37 -5.97
C ILE A 17 -75.29 36.49 -7.04
N LEU A 18 -75.77 36.17 -8.27
CA LEU A 18 -76.30 37.10 -9.32
C LEU A 18 -75.25 38.02 -10.03
N VAL A 19 -75.39 38.46 -11.30
CA VAL A 19 -76.23 38.01 -12.46
C VAL A 19 -75.80 38.69 -13.80
N LEU A 20 -76.47 38.30 -14.90
CA LEU A 20 -76.56 38.96 -16.23
C LEU A 20 -75.38 38.72 -17.21
N GLY A 21 -75.60 38.41 -18.50
CA GLY A 21 -76.86 37.97 -19.15
C GLY A 21 -76.80 37.92 -20.69
N ILE A 22 -77.93 37.54 -21.32
CA ILE A 22 -78.29 37.67 -22.76
C ILE A 22 -77.50 36.71 -23.70
N PHE A 23 -78.03 36.09 -24.78
CA PHE A 23 -79.39 35.93 -25.37
C PHE A 23 -80.00 34.52 -24.99
N VAL A 24 -81.09 33.90 -25.47
CA VAL A 24 -81.95 33.89 -26.71
C VAL A 24 -81.24 33.19 -27.90
N SER A 25 -81.86 32.40 -28.80
CA SER A 25 -83.27 32.14 -29.20
C SER A 25 -84.10 31.21 -28.30
N TYR A 26 -85.42 31.44 -28.27
CA TYR A 26 -86.39 30.64 -27.51
C TYR A 26 -87.77 30.68 -28.19
N SER A 27 -88.35 29.50 -28.43
CA SER A 27 -89.76 29.33 -28.86
C SER A 27 -90.63 29.00 -27.64
N PRO A 28 -91.95 29.28 -27.64
CA PRO A 28 -92.77 29.19 -26.43
C PRO A 28 -92.91 27.75 -25.91
N SER A 29 -92.56 27.52 -24.64
CA SER A 29 -92.71 26.23 -23.97
C SER A 29 -94.12 26.05 -23.41
N LEU A 30 -94.80 24.94 -23.74
CA LEU A 30 -96.09 24.58 -23.12
C LEU A 30 -95.94 24.13 -21.65
N GLU A 31 -97.00 24.33 -20.86
CA GLU A 31 -97.11 23.81 -19.49
C GLU A 31 -97.43 22.31 -19.47
N ALA A 32 -97.05 21.60 -18.39
CA ALA A 32 -97.25 20.16 -18.23
C ALA A 32 -98.15 19.81 -17.02
N ALA A 33 -98.90 18.72 -17.13
CA ALA A 33 -99.79 18.19 -16.09
C ALA A 33 -99.29 16.85 -15.55
N THR A 34 -99.59 16.53 -14.29
CA THR A 34 -99.33 15.21 -13.69
C THR A 34 -100.64 14.45 -13.41
N THR A 35 -100.63 13.13 -13.63
CA THR A 35 -101.85 12.32 -13.79
C THR A 35 -102.54 11.91 -12.48
N LYS A 36 -101.96 12.22 -11.31
CA LYS A 36 -102.61 12.05 -10.00
C LYS A 36 -102.27 13.21 -9.07
N ALA A 37 -103.28 13.67 -8.34
CA ALA A 37 -103.12 14.66 -7.29
C ALA A 37 -102.26 14.08 -6.16
N THR A 38 -101.11 14.70 -5.89
CA THR A 38 -100.28 14.36 -4.73
C THR A 38 -100.54 15.37 -3.62
N THR A 39 -100.72 14.89 -2.39
CA THR A 39 -100.95 15.72 -1.19
C THR A 39 -99.62 16.09 -0.53
N TYR A 40 -99.42 17.38 -0.32
CA TYR A 40 -98.22 17.95 0.28
C TYR A 40 -98.59 18.84 1.47
N ARG A 41 -97.78 18.79 2.53
CA ARG A 41 -97.78 19.79 3.61
C ARG A 41 -96.73 20.87 3.32
N LEU A 42 -97.06 22.13 3.58
CA LEU A 42 -96.12 23.26 3.43
C LEU A 42 -95.07 23.26 4.55
N SER A 43 -93.80 23.49 4.18
CA SER A 43 -92.68 23.60 5.12
C SER A 43 -92.31 25.03 5.54
N ALA A 44 -92.82 26.06 4.83
CA ALA A 44 -92.67 27.47 5.21
C ALA A 44 -93.79 28.35 4.62
N ASP A 45 -93.90 29.60 5.12
CA ASP A 45 -94.77 30.64 4.58
C ASP A 45 -94.32 31.06 3.17
N THR A 46 -95.26 31.29 2.26
CA THR A 46 -94.96 31.55 0.85
C THR A 46 -96.08 32.32 0.14
N TYR A 47 -95.87 32.71 -1.11
CA TYR A 47 -96.81 33.53 -1.89
C TYR A 47 -97.44 32.76 -3.06
N LEU A 48 -98.70 33.05 -3.34
CA LEU A 48 -99.42 32.61 -4.54
C LEU A 48 -99.33 33.71 -5.61
N TYR A 49 -98.97 33.36 -6.84
CA TYR A 49 -98.83 34.31 -7.97
C TYR A 49 -99.80 34.00 -9.12
N ASP A 50 -100.17 35.04 -9.88
CA ASP A 50 -101.05 34.94 -11.06
C ASP A 50 -100.44 34.13 -12.20
N LYS A 51 -99.13 34.30 -12.44
CA LYS A 51 -98.35 33.62 -13.47
C LYS A 51 -96.90 33.43 -13.03
N THR A 52 -96.13 32.72 -13.84
CA THR A 52 -94.75 32.31 -13.54
C THR A 52 -93.67 33.31 -13.98
N THR A 53 -93.97 34.23 -14.91
CA THR A 53 -93.00 35.18 -15.50
C THR A 53 -92.60 36.32 -14.55
N SER A 54 -91.63 37.16 -14.94
CA SER A 54 -91.15 38.28 -14.13
C SER A 54 -92.19 39.38 -13.89
N SER A 55 -93.16 39.56 -14.80
CA SER A 55 -94.27 40.53 -14.69
C SER A 55 -95.47 40.03 -13.87
N ARG A 56 -95.25 39.04 -12.99
CA ARG A 56 -96.27 38.42 -12.13
C ARG A 56 -96.70 39.29 -10.94
N LYS A 57 -98.00 39.28 -10.65
CA LYS A 57 -98.61 39.92 -9.47
C LYS A 57 -98.88 38.88 -8.38
N ARG A 58 -98.70 39.27 -7.11
CA ARG A 58 -99.03 38.44 -5.95
C ARG A 58 -100.56 38.39 -5.77
N LEU A 59 -101.12 37.19 -5.68
CA LEU A 59 -102.55 36.97 -5.43
C LEU A 59 -102.89 36.95 -3.93
N LEU A 60 -102.05 36.30 -3.11
CA LEU A 60 -102.14 36.22 -1.63
C LEU A 60 -100.89 35.54 -1.03
N THR A 61 -100.92 35.29 0.28
CA THR A 61 -99.91 34.54 1.06
C THR A 61 -100.52 33.23 1.59
N ILE A 62 -99.75 32.14 1.60
CA ILE A 62 -100.11 30.83 2.16
C ILE A 62 -99.21 30.55 3.37
N LYS A 63 -99.78 29.98 4.43
CA LYS A 63 -99.07 29.71 5.70
C LYS A 63 -98.41 28.32 5.75
N THR A 64 -97.32 28.24 6.51
CA THR A 64 -96.61 27.02 6.92
C THR A 64 -97.59 25.97 7.46
N GLY A 65 -97.33 24.69 7.21
CA GLY A 65 -98.14 23.57 7.72
C GLY A 65 -99.47 23.34 6.99
N THR A 66 -99.91 24.26 6.13
CA THR A 66 -101.07 24.08 5.23
C THR A 66 -100.89 22.81 4.39
N ILE A 67 -101.92 21.98 4.27
CA ILE A 67 -101.93 20.88 3.29
C ILE A 67 -102.54 21.39 1.98
N VAL A 68 -101.82 21.18 0.87
CA VAL A 68 -102.28 21.48 -0.49
C VAL A 68 -102.14 20.24 -1.38
N SER A 69 -103.06 20.06 -2.31
CA SER A 69 -102.92 19.09 -3.40
C SER A 69 -102.40 19.79 -4.66
N SER A 70 -101.59 19.08 -5.45
CA SER A 70 -101.25 19.52 -6.81
C SER A 70 -101.29 18.38 -7.83
N THR A 71 -101.80 18.72 -9.02
CA THR A 71 -101.79 17.95 -10.27
C THR A 71 -100.95 18.63 -11.37
N TYR A 72 -100.20 19.69 -11.03
CA TYR A 72 -99.52 20.54 -12.01
C TYR A 72 -98.18 21.03 -11.48
N GLU A 73 -97.15 20.86 -12.31
CA GLU A 73 -95.79 21.33 -12.06
C GLU A 73 -95.33 22.12 -13.28
N SER A 74 -94.81 23.33 -13.07
CA SER A 74 -94.24 24.14 -14.15
C SER A 74 -93.14 23.35 -14.85
N SER A 75 -92.96 23.56 -16.16
CA SER A 75 -91.93 22.88 -16.98
C SER A 75 -90.49 22.98 -16.45
N SER A 76 -90.21 23.93 -15.56
CA SER A 76 -88.92 24.10 -14.87
C SER A 76 -88.83 23.44 -13.47
N GLY A 77 -89.86 22.74 -13.01
CA GLY A 77 -89.93 22.09 -11.68
C GLY A 77 -90.07 23.04 -10.48
N TYR A 78 -89.72 24.32 -10.61
CA TYR A 78 -89.62 25.25 -9.48
C TYR A 78 -90.96 25.70 -8.89
N PHE A 79 -92.08 25.55 -9.59
CA PHE A 79 -93.41 25.91 -9.10
C PHE A 79 -94.43 24.78 -9.32
N ARG A 80 -95.37 24.63 -8.39
CA ARG A 80 -96.60 23.85 -8.55
C ARG A 80 -97.80 24.78 -8.59
N ARG A 81 -98.79 24.47 -9.44
CA ARG A 81 -100.06 25.20 -9.47
C ARG A 81 -101.00 24.60 -8.42
N VAL A 82 -101.55 25.46 -7.56
CA VAL A 82 -102.44 25.10 -6.44
C VAL A 82 -103.58 26.11 -6.29
N ALA A 83 -104.67 25.68 -5.65
CA ALA A 83 -105.77 26.56 -5.26
C ALA A 83 -105.76 26.77 -3.74
N TYR A 84 -105.90 28.02 -3.29
CA TYR A 84 -105.93 28.39 -1.87
C TYR A 84 -106.63 29.74 -1.70
N GLY A 85 -107.40 29.93 -0.62
CA GLY A 85 -108.05 31.21 -0.31
C GLY A 85 -108.94 31.76 -1.43
N GLY A 86 -109.67 30.87 -2.14
CA GLY A 86 -110.52 31.23 -3.28
C GLY A 86 -109.79 31.60 -4.58
N LYS A 87 -108.45 31.54 -4.61
CA LYS A 87 -107.63 31.88 -5.78
C LYS A 87 -106.80 30.69 -6.24
N THR A 88 -106.61 30.55 -7.55
CA THR A 88 -105.71 29.57 -8.17
C THR A 88 -104.47 30.29 -8.70
N GLY A 89 -103.29 29.70 -8.49
CA GLY A 89 -102.02 30.30 -8.92
C GLY A 89 -100.83 29.40 -8.62
N TYR A 90 -99.63 29.96 -8.71
CA TYR A 90 -98.37 29.22 -8.65
C TYR A 90 -97.62 29.45 -7.32
N VAL A 91 -97.10 28.37 -6.73
CA VAL A 91 -96.36 28.32 -5.46
C VAL A 91 -95.05 27.56 -5.65
N ALA A 92 -93.96 27.99 -5.01
CA ALA A 92 -92.63 27.41 -5.22
C ALA A 92 -92.50 25.99 -4.61
N SER A 93 -92.09 25.01 -5.43
CA SER A 93 -92.07 23.58 -5.11
C SER A 93 -91.22 23.20 -3.90
N LYS A 94 -90.15 23.97 -3.62
CA LYS A 94 -89.23 23.74 -2.49
C LYS A 94 -89.87 23.84 -1.10
N TYR A 95 -91.10 24.34 -1.01
CA TYR A 95 -91.84 24.47 0.25
C TYR A 95 -92.85 23.35 0.49
N LEU A 96 -92.75 22.20 -0.20
CA LEU A 96 -93.77 21.13 -0.18
C LEU A 96 -93.18 19.76 0.20
N THR A 97 -93.89 18.97 1.01
CA THR A 97 -93.45 17.62 1.44
C THR A 97 -94.62 16.64 1.51
N ALA A 98 -94.48 15.42 0.99
CA ALA A 98 -95.56 14.43 0.87
C ALA A 98 -96.06 13.90 2.23
N PHE A 99 -97.33 13.49 2.30
CA PHE A 99 -98.02 13.20 3.57
C PHE A 99 -98.92 11.96 3.55
N ASP A 100 -98.66 11.00 4.45
CA ASP A 100 -99.47 9.79 4.70
C ASP A 100 -100.50 10.02 5.82
N GLN A 101 -101.73 9.55 5.64
CA GLN A 101 -102.81 9.63 6.63
C GLN A 101 -103.05 8.28 7.32
N LYS A 102 -103.18 8.28 8.66
CA LYS A 102 -103.39 7.08 9.49
C LYS A 102 -104.71 7.18 10.24
N GLU A 103 -105.45 6.08 10.31
CA GLU A 103 -106.83 6.01 10.81
C GLU A 103 -107.03 4.76 11.67
N THR A 104 -107.47 4.93 12.92
CA THR A 104 -107.83 3.80 13.79
C THR A 104 -109.26 3.36 13.48
N ILE A 105 -109.49 2.07 13.27
CA ILE A 105 -110.81 1.53 12.87
C ILE A 105 -111.34 0.51 13.88
N LYS A 106 -112.66 0.39 13.97
CA LYS A 106 -113.32 -0.68 14.73
C LYS A 106 -112.87 -2.04 14.17
N GLY A 107 -112.51 -2.96 15.07
CA GLY A 107 -111.82 -4.20 14.72
C GLY A 107 -112.64 -5.12 13.80
N GLN A 108 -112.16 -5.37 12.59
CA GLN A 108 -112.88 -6.09 11.52
C GLN A 108 -112.14 -7.35 11.07
N ARG A 109 -112.89 -8.41 10.75
CA ARG A 109 -112.37 -9.63 10.10
C ARG A 109 -112.63 -9.61 8.60
N PHE A 110 -111.71 -10.19 7.83
CA PHE A 110 -111.78 -10.25 6.37
C PHE A 110 -111.47 -11.65 5.86
N LEU A 111 -112.27 -12.17 4.93
CA LEU A 111 -112.03 -13.39 4.16
C LEU A 111 -111.24 -13.03 2.89
N VAL A 112 -110.18 -13.77 2.61
CA VAL A 112 -109.31 -13.56 1.45
C VAL A 112 -110.00 -14.06 0.19
N SER A 113 -110.42 -13.12 -0.67
CA SER A 113 -111.05 -13.39 -1.97
C SER A 113 -110.03 -13.61 -3.09
N LYS A 114 -108.79 -13.14 -2.90
CA LYS A 114 -107.65 -13.43 -3.76
C LYS A 114 -106.36 -13.52 -2.94
N LYS A 115 -105.52 -14.51 -3.20
CA LYS A 115 -104.29 -14.81 -2.44
C LYS A 115 -103.49 -13.55 -2.07
N THR A 116 -103.45 -13.23 -0.78
CA THR A 116 -103.11 -11.89 -0.25
C THR A 116 -101.73 -11.84 0.42
N PRO A 117 -100.77 -11.04 -0.09
CA PRO A 117 -99.50 -10.78 0.56
C PRO A 117 -99.63 -9.89 1.81
N LEU A 118 -98.76 -10.12 2.80
CA LEU A 118 -98.61 -9.29 4.00
C LEU A 118 -97.26 -8.55 3.98
N TYR A 119 -97.33 -7.22 3.88
CA TYR A 119 -96.22 -6.28 3.66
C TYR A 119 -95.62 -5.75 4.97
N THR A 120 -94.34 -5.33 4.96
CA THR A 120 -93.65 -4.76 6.13
C THR A 120 -93.97 -3.27 6.40
N SER A 121 -94.46 -2.52 5.41
CA SER A 121 -94.97 -1.15 5.56
C SER A 121 -96.17 -0.88 4.65
N ALA A 122 -96.81 0.28 4.78
CA ALA A 122 -98.01 0.68 4.02
C ALA A 122 -97.69 1.17 2.58
N SER A 123 -96.87 0.42 1.86
CA SER A 123 -96.54 0.66 0.45
C SER A 123 -96.59 -0.65 -0.34
N ALA A 124 -97.11 -0.60 -1.57
CA ALA A 124 -97.13 -1.76 -2.47
C ALA A 124 -95.71 -2.20 -2.90
N THR A 125 -94.69 -1.35 -2.72
CA THR A 125 -93.28 -1.64 -2.99
C THR A 125 -92.52 -2.22 -1.79
N ALA A 126 -93.16 -2.38 -0.63
CA ALA A 126 -92.51 -2.92 0.57
C ALA A 126 -92.27 -4.44 0.47
N PRO A 127 -91.27 -4.99 1.19
CA PRO A 127 -91.09 -6.43 1.35
C PRO A 127 -92.32 -7.15 1.91
N VAL A 128 -92.52 -8.40 1.50
CA VAL A 128 -93.61 -9.30 1.95
C VAL A 128 -93.04 -10.39 2.85
N ILE A 129 -93.74 -10.73 3.96
CA ILE A 129 -93.30 -11.80 4.89
C ILE A 129 -94.06 -13.12 4.73
N ALA A 130 -95.32 -13.06 4.29
CA ALA A 130 -96.24 -14.19 4.25
C ALA A 130 -97.41 -13.91 3.29
N THR A 131 -98.13 -14.95 2.89
CA THR A 131 -99.24 -14.86 1.95
C THR A 131 -100.39 -15.76 2.38
N LEU A 132 -101.55 -15.18 2.64
CA LEU A 132 -102.79 -15.91 2.96
C LEU A 132 -103.43 -16.44 1.67
N ASN A 133 -103.96 -17.66 1.68
CA ASN A 133 -104.62 -18.24 0.51
C ASN A 133 -106.07 -17.75 0.37
N GLU A 134 -106.68 -17.98 -0.78
CA GLU A 134 -108.13 -17.83 -0.94
C GLU A 134 -108.90 -18.70 0.07
N GLN A 135 -110.00 -18.16 0.61
CA GLN A 135 -110.80 -18.73 1.69
C GLN A 135 -110.10 -18.82 3.07
N ASP A 136 -108.90 -18.25 3.24
CA ASP A 136 -108.32 -17.96 4.56
C ASP A 136 -108.88 -16.62 5.10
N ALA A 137 -108.85 -16.36 6.41
CA ALA A 137 -109.38 -15.12 6.99
C ALA A 137 -108.43 -14.43 7.99
N TYR A 138 -108.39 -13.09 8.03
CA TYR A 138 -107.57 -12.28 8.94
C TYR A 138 -108.37 -11.24 9.74
N TYR A 139 -107.69 -10.43 10.57
CA TYR A 139 -108.28 -9.38 11.41
C TYR A 139 -107.40 -8.11 11.43
N SER A 140 -108.01 -6.92 11.50
CA SER A 140 -107.32 -5.62 11.57
C SER A 140 -108.08 -4.59 12.43
N SER A 141 -107.35 -3.62 12.99
CA SER A 141 -107.87 -2.47 13.74
C SER A 141 -107.24 -1.12 13.37
N GLN A 142 -106.45 -1.05 12.29
CA GLN A 142 -105.88 0.21 11.80
C GLN A 142 -105.80 0.22 10.27
N LYS A 143 -106.14 1.37 9.69
CA LYS A 143 -106.14 1.70 8.26
C LYS A 143 -105.10 2.79 8.00
N ILE A 144 -104.42 2.72 6.88
CA ILE A 144 -103.42 3.71 6.44
C ILE A 144 -103.70 4.04 4.97
N THR A 145 -103.78 5.32 4.65
CA THR A 145 -103.85 5.85 3.28
C THR A 145 -102.54 6.57 2.99
N ASN A 146 -101.75 6.10 2.02
CA ASN A 146 -100.48 6.73 1.68
C ASN A 146 -100.65 8.01 0.82
N SER A 147 -99.58 8.78 0.66
CA SER A 147 -99.58 10.10 -0.03
C SER A 147 -99.96 10.08 -1.52
N VAL A 148 -100.21 8.90 -2.11
CA VAL A 148 -100.72 8.71 -3.48
C VAL A 148 -102.09 7.99 -3.51
N GLY A 149 -102.73 7.84 -2.34
CA GLY A 149 -104.12 7.41 -2.17
C GLY A 149 -104.36 5.91 -1.96
N GLU A 150 -103.34 5.09 -1.70
CA GLU A 150 -103.51 3.64 -1.54
C GLU A 150 -103.82 3.23 -0.09
N ILE A 151 -104.70 2.24 0.10
CA ILE A 151 -105.22 1.82 1.41
C ILE A 151 -104.63 0.46 1.86
N PHE A 152 -104.11 0.44 3.09
CA PHE A 152 -103.55 -0.74 3.77
C PHE A 152 -104.16 -0.94 5.17
N TYR A 153 -104.25 -2.19 5.61
CA TYR A 153 -104.77 -2.62 6.91
C TYR A 153 -103.69 -3.31 7.75
N ARG A 154 -103.56 -2.94 9.03
CA ARG A 154 -102.57 -3.52 9.96
C ARG A 154 -103.04 -4.85 10.54
N VAL A 155 -102.34 -5.94 10.21
CA VAL A 155 -102.63 -7.33 10.60
C VAL A 155 -101.56 -7.85 11.57
N LYS A 156 -101.95 -8.70 12.52
CA LYS A 156 -101.02 -9.47 13.36
C LYS A 156 -100.90 -10.90 12.82
N TYR A 157 -99.73 -11.29 12.32
CA TYR A 157 -99.45 -12.60 11.74
C TYR A 157 -98.21 -13.19 12.43
N ASP A 158 -98.32 -14.41 12.95
CA ASP A 158 -97.23 -15.10 13.68
C ASP A 158 -96.56 -14.19 14.73
N GLY A 159 -97.39 -13.55 15.56
CA GLY A 159 -96.98 -12.56 16.55
C GLY A 159 -96.60 -11.16 16.01
N LYS A 160 -96.17 -11.06 14.75
CA LYS A 160 -95.59 -9.85 14.13
C LYS A 160 -96.65 -8.91 13.54
N THR A 161 -96.32 -7.61 13.49
CA THR A 161 -97.16 -6.55 12.91
C THR A 161 -96.80 -6.34 11.44
N VAL A 162 -97.78 -6.45 10.55
CA VAL A 162 -97.63 -6.30 9.09
C VAL A 162 -98.88 -5.67 8.46
N TYR A 163 -98.87 -5.43 7.15
CA TYR A 163 -99.90 -4.68 6.43
C TYR A 163 -100.48 -5.49 5.27
N ALA A 164 -101.78 -5.75 5.26
CA ALA A 164 -102.50 -6.30 4.12
C ALA A 164 -103.01 -5.16 3.23
N ARG A 165 -102.92 -5.29 1.90
CA ARG A 165 -103.52 -4.31 0.97
C ARG A 165 -105.03 -4.57 0.85
N ALA A 166 -105.84 -3.52 0.93
CA ALA A 166 -107.29 -3.66 1.14
C ALA A 166 -108.08 -4.39 0.02
N LEU A 167 -107.55 -4.43 -1.21
CA LEU A 167 -108.29 -4.85 -2.42
C LEU A 167 -108.61 -6.35 -2.53
N ASN A 168 -107.96 -7.22 -1.76
CA ASN A 168 -107.95 -8.67 -1.99
C ASN A 168 -108.73 -9.50 -0.94
N ALA A 169 -109.57 -8.84 -0.12
CA ALA A 169 -110.34 -9.51 0.93
C ALA A 169 -111.67 -8.80 1.22
N THR A 170 -112.72 -9.57 1.50
CA THR A 170 -114.07 -9.08 1.81
C THR A 170 -114.36 -9.20 3.32
N PRO A 171 -115.16 -8.31 3.94
CA PRO A 171 -115.53 -8.45 5.34
C PRO A 171 -116.26 -9.76 5.64
N ILE A 172 -115.96 -10.43 6.76
CA ILE A 172 -116.67 -11.63 7.21
C ILE A 172 -116.95 -11.61 8.71
N ALA A 173 -118.15 -12.06 9.10
CA ALA A 173 -118.53 -12.20 10.50
C ALA A 173 -117.98 -13.51 11.11
N TYR A 174 -117.83 -13.53 12.44
CA TYR A 174 -117.74 -14.79 13.20
C TYR A 174 -119.16 -15.21 13.60
N THR A 175 -119.62 -16.36 13.11
CA THR A 175 -120.91 -16.91 13.50
C THR A 175 -120.71 -17.78 14.74
N LYS A 176 -121.21 -17.35 15.91
CA LYS A 176 -121.30 -18.23 17.09
C LYS A 176 -122.37 -19.29 16.82
N MET A 177 -122.13 -20.54 17.21
CA MET A 177 -123.06 -21.66 16.95
C MET A 177 -123.48 -22.34 18.25
N SER A 178 -124.65 -22.99 18.24
CA SER A 178 -125.00 -24.04 19.19
C SER A 178 -124.01 -25.20 19.08
N LYS A 179 -123.81 -25.94 20.18
CA LYS A 179 -122.87 -27.05 20.23
C LYS A 179 -123.42 -28.27 19.50
N THR A 180 -123.06 -28.41 18.22
CA THR A 180 -123.43 -29.56 17.38
C THR A 180 -122.22 -30.47 17.15
N ALA A 181 -122.44 -31.78 17.32
CA ALA A 181 -121.46 -32.82 17.04
C ALA A 181 -121.49 -33.24 15.56
N LEU A 182 -120.32 -33.26 14.91
CA LEU A 182 -120.17 -33.74 13.53
C LEU A 182 -119.06 -34.80 13.45
N LYS A 183 -119.29 -35.86 12.65
CA LYS A 183 -118.42 -37.05 12.57
C LYS A 183 -117.60 -37.07 11.28
N THR A 184 -116.27 -37.13 11.38
CA THR A 184 -115.36 -37.02 10.22
C THR A 184 -115.44 -38.20 9.25
N THR A 185 -115.40 -37.93 7.95
CA THR A 185 -115.32 -38.93 6.87
C THR A 185 -113.90 -39.41 6.59
N ASP A 186 -112.89 -38.58 6.90
CA ASP A 186 -111.47 -38.92 6.80
C ASP A 186 -110.64 -38.09 7.81
N GLY A 187 -109.36 -38.43 7.98
CA GLY A 187 -108.46 -37.77 8.91
C GLY A 187 -108.13 -36.33 8.50
N TYR A 188 -108.32 -35.36 9.40
CA TYR A 188 -108.29 -33.93 9.05
C TYR A 188 -107.53 -33.06 10.06
N ILE A 189 -107.04 -31.88 9.64
CA ILE A 189 -106.09 -31.06 10.40
C ILE A 189 -106.76 -29.86 11.10
N LEU A 190 -106.51 -29.70 12.41
CA LEU A 190 -106.89 -28.53 13.21
C LEU A 190 -105.86 -27.40 13.09
N ARG A 191 -106.30 -26.14 13.02
CA ARG A 191 -105.44 -24.96 12.73
C ARG A 191 -105.65 -23.78 13.67
N GLN A 192 -104.61 -22.97 13.86
CA GLN A 192 -104.59 -21.84 14.80
C GLN A 192 -105.68 -20.78 14.51
N TYR A 193 -106.02 -20.58 13.24
CA TYR A 193 -107.08 -19.66 12.81
C TYR A 193 -107.74 -20.18 11.52
N ALA A 194 -108.83 -19.54 11.10
CA ALA A 194 -109.59 -19.94 9.90
C ALA A 194 -108.75 -19.72 8.62
N GLY A 195 -108.24 -20.81 8.05
CA GLY A 195 -107.48 -20.77 6.80
C GLY A 195 -106.35 -21.80 6.72
N THR A 196 -106.00 -22.19 5.50
CA THR A 196 -104.95 -23.15 5.14
C THR A 196 -103.52 -22.64 5.32
N ALA A 197 -103.26 -21.32 5.24
CA ALA A 197 -101.94 -20.76 5.50
C ALA A 197 -101.58 -20.74 7.00
N TYR A 198 -102.56 -20.78 7.90
CA TYR A 198 -102.31 -20.71 9.34
C TYR A 198 -101.63 -21.97 9.90
N PRO A 199 -100.75 -21.82 10.92
CA PRO A 199 -100.08 -22.93 11.59
C PRO A 199 -101.03 -24.06 12.03
N ARG A 200 -100.56 -25.29 11.84
CA ARG A 200 -101.26 -26.52 12.25
C ARG A 200 -101.15 -26.71 13.75
N GLN A 201 -102.20 -27.24 14.39
CA GLN A 201 -102.26 -27.47 15.84
C GLN A 201 -102.15 -28.95 16.21
N ILE A 202 -102.92 -29.81 15.51
CA ILE A 202 -102.99 -31.28 15.68
C ILE A 202 -103.78 -31.90 14.50
N VAL A 203 -103.78 -33.22 14.37
CA VAL A 203 -104.60 -33.98 13.40
C VAL A 203 -105.69 -34.75 14.16
N VAL A 204 -106.88 -34.85 13.57
CA VAL A 204 -108.08 -35.52 14.09
C VAL A 204 -108.37 -36.75 13.22
N PRO A 205 -108.51 -37.97 13.79
CA PRO A 205 -108.77 -39.18 13.01
C PRO A 205 -110.12 -39.21 12.27
N THR A 206 -110.22 -40.12 11.29
CA THR A 206 -111.47 -40.54 10.64
C THR A 206 -112.49 -41.07 11.66
N GLY A 207 -113.78 -40.79 11.45
CA GLY A 207 -114.85 -41.24 12.35
C GLY A 207 -114.93 -40.51 13.70
N THR A 208 -114.08 -39.51 13.96
CA THR A 208 -114.10 -38.74 15.21
C THR A 208 -115.29 -37.80 15.24
N SER A 209 -116.04 -37.78 16.34
CA SER A 209 -117.14 -36.84 16.57
C SER A 209 -116.64 -35.61 17.34
N LEU A 210 -116.79 -34.41 16.76
CA LEU A 210 -116.32 -33.15 17.37
C LEU A 210 -117.44 -32.13 17.56
N GLN A 211 -117.40 -31.44 18.71
CA GLN A 211 -118.31 -30.35 19.05
C GLN A 211 -117.85 -29.02 18.43
N THR A 212 -118.73 -28.39 17.67
CA THR A 212 -118.51 -27.08 17.03
C THR A 212 -119.02 -25.94 17.93
N THR A 213 -118.30 -24.81 17.98
CA THR A 213 -118.66 -23.65 18.84
C THR A 213 -118.97 -22.37 18.06
N GLY A 214 -118.63 -22.35 16.78
CA GLY A 214 -118.85 -21.25 15.84
C GLY A 214 -118.11 -21.51 14.53
N ARG A 215 -118.19 -20.58 13.58
CA ARG A 215 -117.49 -20.69 12.30
C ARG A 215 -117.13 -19.33 11.68
N ILE A 216 -116.17 -19.35 10.76
CA ILE A 216 -115.81 -18.26 9.85
C ILE A 216 -115.87 -18.83 8.43
N GLY A 217 -116.97 -18.58 7.71
CA GLY A 217 -117.26 -19.29 6.46
C GLY A 217 -117.36 -20.79 6.68
N ASP A 218 -116.75 -21.59 5.81
CA ASP A 218 -116.70 -23.06 5.91
C ASP A 218 -115.71 -23.60 6.97
N TRP A 219 -115.05 -22.71 7.74
CA TRP A 219 -114.13 -23.07 8.82
C TRP A 219 -114.84 -23.09 10.18
N TYR A 220 -115.08 -24.28 10.73
CA TYR A 220 -115.69 -24.50 12.04
C TYR A 220 -114.64 -24.45 13.15
N ASN A 221 -114.95 -23.72 14.22
CA ASN A 221 -114.17 -23.67 15.45
C ASN A 221 -114.52 -24.86 16.35
N VAL A 222 -113.50 -25.65 16.69
CA VAL A 222 -113.60 -26.86 17.53
C VAL A 222 -112.44 -26.87 18.54
N THR A 223 -112.58 -27.68 19.60
CA THR A 223 -111.51 -27.93 20.57
C THR A 223 -111.24 -29.42 20.66
N TYR A 224 -109.96 -29.81 20.59
CA TYR A 224 -109.51 -31.20 20.64
C TYR A 224 -108.16 -31.28 21.35
N ALA A 225 -107.98 -32.26 22.25
CA ALA A 225 -106.78 -32.44 23.07
C ALA A 225 -106.26 -31.14 23.72
N GLY A 226 -107.16 -30.37 24.35
CA GLY A 226 -106.87 -29.09 25.00
C GLY A 226 -106.61 -27.90 24.06
N LYS A 227 -106.53 -28.11 22.74
CA LYS A 227 -106.27 -27.06 21.74
C LYS A 227 -107.54 -26.64 21.02
N SER A 228 -107.85 -25.34 21.00
CA SER A 228 -108.91 -24.77 20.17
C SER A 228 -108.36 -24.32 18.81
N GLY A 229 -109.16 -24.47 17.74
CA GLY A 229 -108.74 -24.13 16.38
C GLY A 229 -109.84 -24.35 15.34
N TYR A 230 -109.48 -24.33 14.06
CA TYR A 230 -110.43 -24.38 12.93
C TYR A 230 -110.22 -25.59 11.99
N MET A 231 -111.33 -26.13 11.43
CA MET A 231 -111.40 -27.25 10.47
C MET A 231 -112.47 -26.99 9.38
N HIS A 232 -112.39 -27.64 8.20
CA HIS A 232 -113.22 -27.33 7.03
C HIS A 232 -114.43 -28.27 6.84
N LYS A 233 -115.54 -27.78 6.27
CA LYS A 233 -116.79 -28.56 6.06
C LYS A 233 -116.67 -29.84 5.23
N GLY A 234 -115.65 -29.95 4.37
CA GLY A 234 -115.49 -31.07 3.45
C GLY A 234 -115.14 -32.43 4.09
N ALA A 235 -115.06 -32.50 5.42
CA ALA A 235 -114.81 -33.73 6.18
C ALA A 235 -116.11 -34.47 6.56
N PHE A 236 -117.24 -34.22 5.88
CA PHE A 236 -118.60 -34.74 6.14
C PHE A 236 -119.27 -35.13 4.78
N ALA A 237 -120.34 -35.96 4.70
CA ALA A 237 -120.67 -36.78 3.49
C ALA A 237 -122.03 -36.59 2.76
N GLY A 238 -122.08 -36.82 1.42
CA GLY A 238 -123.26 -37.31 0.63
C GLY A 238 -123.65 -36.60 -0.69
N SER A 239 -123.45 -37.21 -1.89
CA SER A 239 -123.94 -36.72 -3.23
C SER A 239 -123.82 -37.77 -4.39
N SER A 240 -124.34 -37.49 -5.62
CA SER A 240 -124.70 -38.45 -6.70
C SER A 240 -123.78 -38.55 -7.97
N LYS A 241 -124.14 -39.42 -8.96
CA LYS A 241 -123.37 -39.85 -10.17
C LYS A 241 -123.02 -38.74 -11.18
N GLN A 242 -121.97 -38.92 -12.02
CA GLN A 242 -121.40 -37.87 -12.91
C GLN A 242 -120.82 -38.34 -14.26
N GLU A 243 -120.65 -37.38 -15.19
CA GLU A 243 -120.12 -37.52 -16.57
C GLU A 243 -118.57 -37.62 -16.67
N VAL A 244 -118.03 -37.66 -17.91
CA VAL A 244 -116.59 -37.69 -18.22
C VAL A 244 -116.22 -36.54 -19.18
N THR A 245 -115.26 -35.69 -18.81
CA THR A 245 -114.76 -34.56 -19.62
C THR A 245 -113.30 -34.80 -20.03
N THR A 246 -112.93 -34.54 -21.28
CA THR A 246 -111.53 -34.64 -21.74
C THR A 246 -110.65 -33.50 -21.24
N ILE A 247 -109.36 -33.77 -21.04
CA ILE A 247 -108.32 -32.79 -20.67
C ILE A 247 -107.06 -33.00 -21.52
N PRO A 248 -106.19 -31.99 -21.68
CA PRO A 248 -104.85 -32.19 -22.24
C PRO A 248 -104.09 -33.27 -21.48
N GLU A 249 -103.28 -34.08 -22.17
CA GLU A 249 -102.55 -35.18 -21.54
C GLU A 249 -101.63 -34.64 -20.44
N THR A 250 -102.03 -34.89 -19.19
CA THR A 250 -101.38 -34.32 -18.01
C THR A 250 -100.82 -35.45 -17.16
N THR A 251 -99.54 -35.36 -16.84
CA THR A 251 -98.80 -36.34 -16.05
C THR A 251 -98.97 -36.04 -14.57
N PHE A 252 -99.43 -37.03 -13.81
CA PHE A 252 -99.67 -36.97 -12.38
C PHE A 252 -98.81 -37.99 -11.61
N GLN A 253 -98.60 -37.72 -10.34
CA GLN A 253 -97.99 -38.60 -9.35
C GLN A 253 -98.98 -38.84 -8.20
N THR A 254 -99.11 -40.09 -7.76
CA THR A 254 -99.93 -40.44 -6.59
C THR A 254 -99.28 -39.97 -5.28
N LYS A 255 -100.06 -39.33 -4.39
CA LYS A 255 -99.61 -38.85 -3.07
C LYS A 255 -99.56 -39.97 -2.01
N SER A 256 -100.39 -40.99 -2.19
CA SER A 256 -100.52 -42.22 -1.39
C SER A 256 -100.60 -43.42 -2.34
N ALA A 257 -100.75 -44.64 -1.83
CA ALA A 257 -101.31 -45.70 -2.66
C ALA A 257 -102.76 -45.32 -3.04
N LEU A 258 -103.18 -45.63 -4.28
CA LEU A 258 -104.53 -45.36 -4.78
C LEU A 258 -105.08 -46.58 -5.53
N VAL A 259 -106.31 -46.95 -5.22
CA VAL A 259 -107.08 -47.88 -6.05
C VAL A 259 -107.51 -47.17 -7.34
N LEU A 260 -107.17 -47.76 -8.48
CA LEU A 260 -107.81 -47.52 -9.78
C LEU A 260 -109.17 -48.21 -9.77
N TYR A 261 -110.24 -47.48 -10.07
CA TYR A 261 -111.59 -48.02 -10.15
C TYR A 261 -112.10 -48.12 -11.60
N ASP A 262 -113.06 -49.01 -11.86
CA ASP A 262 -113.77 -49.10 -13.15
C ASP A 262 -114.71 -47.89 -13.39
N THR A 263 -115.42 -47.45 -12.36
CA THR A 263 -116.30 -46.27 -12.34
C THR A 263 -116.02 -45.36 -11.13
N THR A 264 -116.66 -44.19 -11.08
CA THR A 264 -116.44 -43.14 -10.06
C THR A 264 -117.49 -43.12 -8.94
N ASP A 265 -118.62 -43.81 -9.13
CA ASP A 265 -119.79 -43.77 -8.25
C ASP A 265 -119.75 -44.83 -7.11
N GLY A 266 -120.90 -45.04 -6.46
CA GLY A 266 -121.04 -45.99 -5.35
C GLY A 266 -120.92 -47.48 -5.72
N THR A 267 -120.96 -47.87 -7.00
CA THR A 267 -120.82 -49.28 -7.43
C THR A 267 -119.40 -49.65 -7.88
N LYS A 268 -118.45 -48.73 -7.70
CA LYS A 268 -117.07 -48.85 -8.18
C LYS A 268 -116.30 -50.08 -7.65
N ARG A 269 -115.61 -50.78 -8.55
CA ARG A 269 -114.81 -51.98 -8.29
C ARG A 269 -113.31 -51.69 -8.48
N PRO A 270 -112.42 -52.28 -7.66
CA PRO A 270 -110.98 -52.11 -7.81
C PRO A 270 -110.43 -52.85 -9.03
N LEU A 271 -109.67 -52.15 -9.89
CA LEU A 271 -108.95 -52.73 -11.04
C LEU A 271 -107.49 -53.08 -10.71
N VAL A 272 -106.79 -52.17 -10.02
CA VAL A 272 -105.40 -52.31 -9.56
C VAL A 272 -105.10 -51.22 -8.53
N THR A 273 -104.11 -51.43 -7.64
CA THR A 273 -103.62 -50.37 -6.76
C THR A 273 -102.35 -49.74 -7.34
N LEU A 274 -102.41 -48.46 -7.71
CA LEU A 274 -101.25 -47.64 -7.98
C LEU A 274 -100.46 -47.47 -6.66
N PRO A 275 -99.17 -47.82 -6.58
CA PRO A 275 -98.37 -47.56 -5.40
C PRO A 275 -98.16 -46.06 -5.18
N LYS A 276 -97.74 -45.69 -3.96
CA LYS A 276 -97.41 -44.30 -3.63
C LYS A 276 -96.23 -43.80 -4.47
N GLY A 277 -96.40 -42.67 -5.14
CA GLY A 277 -95.39 -42.10 -6.02
C GLY A 277 -95.43 -42.61 -7.47
N ALA A 278 -96.37 -43.51 -7.82
CA ALA A 278 -96.60 -43.95 -9.19
C ALA A 278 -96.89 -42.77 -10.12
N ILE A 279 -96.28 -42.79 -11.31
CA ILE A 279 -96.46 -41.79 -12.35
C ILE A 279 -97.48 -42.31 -13.35
N VAL A 280 -98.53 -41.53 -13.62
CA VAL A 280 -99.60 -41.87 -14.55
C VAL A 280 -100.00 -40.66 -15.39
N LYS A 281 -100.48 -40.89 -16.61
CA LYS A 281 -101.02 -39.86 -17.48
C LYS A 281 -102.54 -39.87 -17.43
N SER A 282 -103.14 -38.69 -17.53
CA SER A 282 -104.59 -38.51 -17.61
C SER A 282 -104.97 -37.64 -18.80
N THR A 283 -105.96 -38.09 -19.57
CA THR A 283 -106.56 -37.41 -20.72
C THR A 283 -108.06 -37.11 -20.53
N ALA A 284 -108.62 -37.46 -19.36
CA ALA A 284 -110.00 -37.14 -18.99
C ALA A 284 -110.19 -37.10 -17.47
N VAL A 285 -111.21 -36.39 -17.01
CA VAL A 285 -111.70 -36.35 -15.63
C VAL A 285 -113.16 -36.78 -15.56
N SER A 286 -113.58 -37.31 -14.41
CA SER A 286 -114.97 -37.56 -14.06
C SER A 286 -115.15 -37.20 -12.60
N GLY A 287 -115.79 -36.06 -12.34
CA GLY A 287 -115.99 -35.54 -10.99
C GLY A 287 -114.68 -35.35 -10.21
N LEU A 288 -114.60 -35.99 -9.03
CA LEU A 288 -113.43 -35.98 -8.17
C LEU A 288 -112.32 -36.98 -8.59
N TYR A 289 -112.39 -37.53 -9.81
CA TYR A 289 -111.43 -38.53 -10.30
C TYR A 289 -110.82 -38.15 -11.67
N HIS A 290 -109.56 -38.53 -11.89
CA HIS A 290 -108.93 -38.57 -13.20
C HIS A 290 -109.06 -39.96 -13.82
N ARG A 291 -109.36 -40.04 -15.12
CA ARG A 291 -109.17 -41.26 -15.90
C ARG A 291 -107.69 -41.42 -16.23
N VAL A 292 -107.10 -42.56 -15.89
CA VAL A 292 -105.68 -42.88 -16.10
C VAL A 292 -105.51 -44.32 -16.57
N THR A 293 -104.36 -44.60 -17.17
CA THR A 293 -103.92 -45.97 -17.49
C THR A 293 -102.71 -46.32 -16.64
N TYR A 294 -102.74 -47.50 -16.00
CA TYR A 294 -101.65 -48.04 -15.19
C TYR A 294 -101.68 -49.57 -15.27
N ASP A 295 -100.51 -50.22 -15.45
CA ASP A 295 -100.39 -51.69 -15.52
C ASP A 295 -101.37 -52.32 -16.54
N GLY A 296 -101.39 -51.73 -17.75
CA GLY A 296 -102.30 -52.09 -18.86
C GLY A 296 -103.78 -51.71 -18.66
N LYS A 297 -104.22 -51.45 -17.43
CA LYS A 297 -105.63 -51.23 -17.06
C LYS A 297 -105.95 -49.74 -17.10
N THR A 298 -107.13 -49.38 -17.62
CA THR A 298 -107.62 -48.00 -17.68
C THR A 298 -108.84 -47.84 -16.78
N GLY A 299 -108.87 -46.78 -15.97
CA GLY A 299 -109.93 -46.53 -14.99
C GLY A 299 -109.75 -45.18 -14.28
N TYR A 300 -110.39 -44.99 -13.14
CA TYR A 300 -110.51 -43.71 -12.44
C TYR A 300 -109.81 -43.69 -11.07
N VAL A 301 -109.10 -42.60 -10.76
CA VAL A 301 -108.36 -42.37 -9.50
C VAL A 301 -108.63 -40.99 -8.90
N LEU A 302 -108.74 -40.90 -7.57
CA LEU A 302 -109.10 -39.67 -6.84
C LEU A 302 -108.12 -38.51 -7.07
N THR A 303 -108.61 -37.44 -7.70
CA THR A 303 -107.89 -36.19 -8.01
C THR A 303 -107.26 -35.56 -6.77
N ALA A 304 -107.96 -35.59 -5.62
CA ALA A 304 -107.45 -35.08 -4.35
C ALA A 304 -106.13 -35.74 -3.92
N ALA A 305 -105.89 -36.99 -4.32
CA ALA A 305 -104.69 -37.75 -4.01
C ALA A 305 -103.74 -37.94 -5.22
N LEU A 306 -104.04 -37.31 -6.37
CA LEU A 306 -103.07 -37.03 -7.43
C LEU A 306 -102.41 -35.65 -7.26
N LYS A 307 -101.18 -35.52 -7.74
CA LYS A 307 -100.44 -34.26 -7.85
C LYS A 307 -99.86 -34.16 -9.26
N GLU A 308 -99.97 -33.01 -9.92
CA GLU A 308 -99.22 -32.75 -11.16
C GLU A 308 -97.73 -33.09 -10.98
N TYR A 309 -97.19 -33.90 -11.91
CA TYR A 309 -95.84 -34.39 -11.86
C TYR A 309 -94.92 -33.60 -12.79
N THR A 310 -93.89 -33.02 -12.21
CA THR A 310 -92.81 -32.36 -12.95
C THR A 310 -91.54 -33.18 -12.77
N ALA A 311 -91.14 -33.92 -13.81
CA ALA A 311 -89.90 -34.69 -13.80
C ALA A 311 -88.68 -33.75 -13.76
N LYS A 312 -87.61 -34.15 -13.07
CA LYS A 312 -86.36 -33.38 -12.95
C LYS A 312 -85.17 -34.30 -13.16
N VAL A 313 -84.43 -34.08 -14.24
CA VAL A 313 -83.21 -34.82 -14.58
C VAL A 313 -82.00 -33.94 -14.30
N LYS A 314 -81.03 -34.47 -13.53
CA LYS A 314 -79.75 -33.79 -13.30
C LYS A 314 -78.90 -33.89 -14.57
N LEU A 315 -78.58 -32.76 -15.17
CA LEU A 315 -77.66 -32.67 -16.30
C LEU A 315 -76.21 -32.57 -15.80
N ALA A 316 -75.27 -32.83 -16.71
CA ALA A 316 -73.91 -32.30 -16.60
C ALA A 316 -73.93 -30.75 -16.55
N SER A 317 -72.79 -30.12 -16.24
CA SER A 317 -72.65 -28.66 -16.09
C SER A 317 -72.67 -27.92 -17.45
N SER A 318 -73.84 -27.91 -18.08
CA SER A 318 -74.07 -27.44 -19.45
C SER A 318 -74.30 -25.93 -19.54
N ARG A 319 -73.79 -25.34 -20.62
CA ARG A 319 -73.88 -23.91 -20.92
C ARG A 319 -74.31 -23.73 -22.37
N PHE A 320 -75.20 -22.78 -22.62
CA PHE A 320 -75.80 -22.55 -23.93
C PHE A 320 -75.72 -21.06 -24.30
N LEU A 321 -75.01 -20.76 -25.38
CA LEU A 321 -74.95 -19.43 -26.00
C LEU A 321 -76.22 -19.19 -26.80
N LEU A 322 -76.91 -18.09 -26.50
CA LEU A 322 -78.16 -17.70 -27.15
C LEU A 322 -77.92 -17.05 -28.51
N SER A 323 -78.57 -17.57 -29.55
CA SER A 323 -78.66 -16.95 -30.87
C SER A 323 -79.84 -15.96 -31.00
N ASN A 324 -80.87 -16.12 -30.17
CA ASN A 324 -82.07 -15.29 -30.11
C ASN A 324 -82.31 -14.78 -28.68
N SER A 325 -83.18 -13.78 -28.50
CA SER A 325 -83.66 -13.39 -27.17
C SER A 325 -84.60 -14.45 -26.58
N VAL A 326 -84.44 -14.80 -25.30
CA VAL A 326 -85.16 -15.90 -24.65
C VAL A 326 -85.75 -15.46 -23.32
N GLU A 327 -87.00 -15.87 -23.07
CA GLU A 327 -87.71 -15.63 -21.82
C GLU A 327 -87.37 -16.66 -20.73
N ILE A 328 -87.13 -16.18 -19.51
CA ILE A 328 -87.07 -17.00 -18.30
C ILE A 328 -88.44 -16.98 -17.64
N LYS A 329 -89.21 -18.06 -17.78
CA LYS A 329 -90.54 -18.25 -17.17
C LYS A 329 -90.44 -18.57 -15.67
N ALA A 330 -91.46 -18.21 -14.89
CA ALA A 330 -91.46 -18.45 -13.44
C ALA A 330 -91.60 -19.94 -13.07
N THR A 331 -92.28 -20.70 -13.91
CA THR A 331 -92.45 -22.16 -13.85
C THR A 331 -92.09 -22.75 -15.22
N PRO A 332 -91.85 -24.06 -15.34
CA PRO A 332 -91.65 -24.71 -16.63
C PRO A 332 -92.98 -24.80 -17.40
N ALA A 333 -93.51 -23.69 -17.91
CA ALA A 333 -94.76 -23.63 -18.67
C ALA A 333 -94.79 -22.38 -19.54
N SER A 334 -95.19 -22.53 -20.82
CA SER A 334 -95.18 -21.43 -21.79
C SER A 334 -96.15 -20.28 -21.43
N SER A 335 -97.28 -20.59 -20.79
CA SER A 335 -98.36 -19.67 -20.44
C SER A 335 -98.14 -18.81 -19.19
N VAL A 336 -97.01 -18.96 -18.50
CA VAL A 336 -96.77 -18.31 -17.20
C VAL A 336 -95.91 -17.05 -17.34
N ALA A 337 -96.05 -16.12 -16.38
CA ALA A 337 -95.31 -14.86 -16.36
C ALA A 337 -93.79 -15.03 -16.49
N THR A 338 -93.20 -14.16 -17.30
CA THR A 338 -91.75 -14.05 -17.53
C THR A 338 -91.10 -13.28 -16.39
N LEU A 339 -90.13 -13.91 -15.71
CA LEU A 339 -89.37 -13.31 -14.60
C LEU A 339 -88.28 -12.33 -15.08
N ALA A 340 -87.71 -12.62 -16.25
CA ALA A 340 -86.68 -11.85 -16.94
C ALA A 340 -86.49 -12.40 -18.36
N SER A 341 -85.81 -11.65 -19.23
CA SER A 341 -85.26 -12.16 -20.48
C SER A 341 -83.73 -12.20 -20.46
N LEU A 342 -83.17 -12.99 -21.38
CA LEU A 342 -81.77 -12.97 -21.79
C LEU A 342 -81.72 -12.65 -23.28
N GLN A 343 -80.94 -11.64 -23.68
CA GLN A 343 -80.80 -11.27 -25.09
C GLN A 343 -79.87 -12.21 -25.86
N THR A 344 -79.89 -12.12 -27.19
CA THR A 344 -78.88 -12.73 -28.07
C THR A 344 -77.46 -12.45 -27.57
N GLY A 345 -76.58 -13.45 -27.63
CA GLY A 345 -75.20 -13.35 -27.14
C GLY A 345 -75.01 -13.55 -25.64
N ASN A 346 -76.08 -13.63 -24.83
CA ASN A 346 -75.97 -14.15 -23.47
C ASN A 346 -75.72 -15.67 -23.47
N VAL A 347 -75.02 -16.16 -22.46
CA VAL A 347 -74.91 -17.59 -22.17
C VAL A 347 -75.75 -17.91 -20.94
N TYR A 348 -76.60 -18.93 -20.96
CA TYR A 348 -77.21 -19.47 -19.74
C TYR A 348 -76.52 -20.76 -19.28
N TYR A 349 -76.64 -21.04 -17.99
CA TYR A 349 -76.11 -22.24 -17.33
C TYR A 349 -77.27 -23.08 -16.77
N THR A 350 -77.16 -24.40 -16.87
CA THR A 350 -78.09 -25.34 -16.29
C THR A 350 -77.39 -26.62 -15.83
N THR A 351 -77.90 -27.20 -14.74
CA THR A 351 -77.61 -28.56 -14.27
C THR A 351 -78.89 -29.37 -14.12
N GLN A 352 -80.04 -28.87 -14.58
CA GLN A 352 -81.36 -29.48 -14.38
C GLN A 352 -82.24 -29.28 -15.62
N LEU A 353 -82.57 -30.40 -16.28
CA LEU A 353 -83.66 -30.51 -17.23
C LEU A 353 -84.95 -30.82 -16.44
N VAL A 354 -86.04 -30.17 -16.81
CA VAL A 354 -87.30 -30.18 -16.07
C VAL A 354 -88.45 -30.34 -17.06
N THR A 355 -89.08 -31.51 -17.05
CA THR A 355 -90.25 -31.81 -17.88
C THR A 355 -91.50 -31.50 -17.08
N ASN A 356 -92.38 -30.66 -17.63
CA ASN A 356 -93.63 -30.29 -16.97
C ASN A 356 -94.72 -31.37 -17.11
N PRO A 357 -95.88 -31.23 -16.43
CA PRO A 357 -96.96 -32.22 -16.50
C PRO A 357 -97.47 -32.48 -17.92
N LEU A 358 -97.40 -31.48 -18.79
CA LEU A 358 -97.82 -31.50 -20.21
C LEU A 358 -96.70 -32.00 -21.15
N GLY A 359 -95.59 -32.51 -20.62
CA GLY A 359 -94.46 -33.02 -21.41
C GLY A 359 -93.50 -31.96 -21.96
N GLU A 360 -93.75 -30.65 -21.78
CA GLU A 360 -92.80 -29.63 -22.23
C GLU A 360 -91.48 -29.71 -21.44
N GLN A 361 -90.36 -29.67 -22.15
CA GLN A 361 -89.02 -29.71 -21.55
C GLN A 361 -88.41 -28.30 -21.37
N TRP A 362 -87.87 -28.06 -20.18
CA TRP A 362 -87.30 -26.78 -19.77
C TRP A 362 -85.95 -26.97 -19.06
N HIS A 363 -84.95 -26.18 -19.43
CA HIS A 363 -83.76 -25.98 -18.60
C HIS A 363 -84.09 -25.04 -17.44
N LYS A 364 -83.81 -25.47 -16.21
CA LYS A 364 -83.83 -24.58 -15.05
C LYS A 364 -82.55 -23.73 -15.05
N VAL A 365 -82.73 -22.41 -15.04
CA VAL A 365 -81.65 -21.42 -15.11
C VAL A 365 -81.70 -20.47 -13.91
N SER A 366 -80.63 -19.71 -13.71
CA SER A 366 -80.64 -18.55 -12.81
C SER A 366 -80.09 -17.32 -13.51
N LYS A 367 -80.74 -16.18 -13.27
CA LYS A 367 -80.32 -14.85 -13.70
C LYS A 367 -80.41 -13.92 -12.50
N ASP A 368 -79.30 -13.29 -12.12
CA ASP A 368 -79.24 -12.26 -11.06
C ASP A 368 -79.92 -12.71 -9.75
N GLY A 369 -79.63 -13.95 -9.33
CA GLY A 369 -80.22 -14.60 -8.15
C GLY A 369 -81.64 -15.15 -8.35
N LYS A 370 -82.39 -14.67 -9.35
CA LYS A 370 -83.72 -15.20 -9.68
C LYS A 370 -83.57 -16.54 -10.40
N THR A 371 -84.19 -17.58 -9.86
CA THR A 371 -84.28 -18.91 -10.51
C THR A 371 -85.56 -18.97 -11.35
N GLY A 372 -85.47 -19.54 -12.55
CA GLY A 372 -86.63 -19.75 -13.43
C GLY A 372 -86.33 -20.80 -14.52
N TYR A 373 -87.11 -20.77 -15.59
CA TYR A 373 -87.14 -21.84 -16.59
C TYR A 373 -87.06 -21.29 -18.00
N VAL A 374 -86.15 -21.83 -18.80
CA VAL A 374 -85.96 -21.57 -20.23
C VAL A 374 -86.31 -22.84 -20.99
N LYS A 375 -87.06 -22.77 -22.08
CA LYS A 375 -87.43 -23.97 -22.85
C LYS A 375 -86.15 -24.64 -23.41
N VAL A 376 -86.17 -25.94 -23.72
CA VAL A 376 -84.99 -26.58 -24.33
C VAL A 376 -84.71 -26.04 -25.74
N ASN A 377 -83.51 -26.33 -26.25
CA ASN A 377 -83.04 -26.03 -27.61
C ASN A 377 -82.92 -24.54 -27.97
N GLN A 378 -82.96 -23.65 -26.97
CA GLN A 378 -82.90 -22.19 -27.16
C GLN A 378 -81.48 -21.60 -27.42
N GLY A 379 -80.45 -22.42 -27.58
CA GLY A 379 -79.08 -21.94 -27.80
C GLY A 379 -78.06 -23.04 -28.06
N LYS A 380 -76.88 -22.67 -28.56
CA LYS A 380 -75.78 -23.59 -28.92
C LYS A 380 -74.90 -23.91 -27.71
N THR A 381 -74.60 -25.19 -27.48
CA THR A 381 -73.72 -25.63 -26.40
C THR A 381 -72.35 -24.96 -26.49
N ILE A 382 -71.85 -24.38 -25.39
CA ILE A 382 -70.57 -23.68 -25.33
C ILE A 382 -69.72 -24.19 -24.15
N LYS A 383 -68.43 -24.44 -24.40
CA LYS A 383 -67.49 -24.90 -23.36
C LYS A 383 -67.11 -23.76 -22.41
N TYR A 384 -66.91 -24.11 -21.14
CA TYR A 384 -66.13 -23.30 -20.20
C TYR A 384 -64.70 -23.82 -20.24
N TYR A 385 -63.75 -22.94 -20.43
CA TYR A 385 -62.32 -23.24 -20.31
C TYR A 385 -61.85 -22.68 -18.97
N THR A 386 -61.20 -23.50 -18.15
CA THR A 386 -60.42 -22.96 -17.02
C THR A 386 -59.17 -22.33 -17.60
N VAL A 387 -58.85 -21.12 -17.18
CA VAL A 387 -57.65 -20.39 -17.59
C VAL A 387 -56.80 -20.21 -16.33
N HIS A 388 -55.52 -20.53 -16.46
CA HIS A 388 -54.53 -20.40 -15.39
C HIS A 388 -53.51 -19.31 -15.80
N ASP A 389 -53.10 -18.51 -14.81
CA ASP A 389 -52.07 -17.45 -14.87
C ASP A 389 -52.14 -16.35 -15.93
N LEU A 390 -53.05 -16.41 -16.90
CA LEU A 390 -53.31 -15.32 -17.82
C LEU A 390 -53.74 -14.07 -17.05
N SER A 391 -52.94 -13.01 -17.17
CA SER A 391 -53.24 -11.68 -16.63
C SER A 391 -53.48 -10.75 -17.80
N LEU A 392 -54.62 -10.05 -17.80
CA LEU A 392 -54.98 -9.09 -18.86
C LEU A 392 -55.22 -7.71 -18.26
N LYS A 393 -55.00 -6.68 -19.06
CA LYS A 393 -55.26 -5.28 -18.72
C LYS A 393 -56.50 -4.79 -19.46
N THR A 394 -57.40 -4.11 -18.76
CA THR A 394 -58.58 -3.51 -19.42
C THR A 394 -58.16 -2.37 -20.34
N THR A 395 -58.75 -2.32 -21.54
CA THR A 395 -58.53 -1.28 -22.57
C THR A 395 -59.57 -0.16 -22.52
N THR A 396 -60.71 -0.44 -21.87
CA THR A 396 -61.79 0.49 -21.54
C THR A 396 -62.34 0.16 -20.16
N ALA A 397 -63.15 1.05 -19.56
CA ALA A 397 -63.89 0.70 -18.36
C ALA A 397 -64.96 -0.35 -18.71
N THR A 398 -64.93 -1.51 -18.05
CA THR A 398 -65.71 -2.68 -18.45
C THR A 398 -66.57 -3.22 -17.31
N ALA A 399 -67.77 -3.70 -17.64
CA ALA A 399 -68.70 -4.23 -16.66
C ALA A 399 -68.32 -5.67 -16.28
N LEU A 400 -68.18 -5.94 -14.98
CA LEU A 400 -68.13 -7.28 -14.42
C LEU A 400 -69.57 -7.74 -14.16
N HIS A 401 -70.15 -8.54 -15.06
CA HIS A 401 -71.52 -9.06 -14.97
C HIS A 401 -71.62 -10.31 -14.08
N SER A 402 -72.80 -10.60 -13.54
CA SER A 402 -73.06 -11.78 -12.69
C SER A 402 -72.79 -13.11 -13.41
N TYR A 403 -72.99 -13.14 -14.73
CA TYR A 403 -72.69 -14.27 -15.60
C TYR A 403 -72.35 -13.79 -17.02
N ALA A 404 -71.90 -14.69 -17.89
CA ALA A 404 -71.44 -14.36 -19.24
C ALA A 404 -72.57 -13.85 -20.16
N GLY A 405 -72.59 -12.54 -20.43
CA GLY A 405 -73.52 -11.91 -21.38
C GLY A 405 -74.05 -10.55 -20.92
N PRO A 406 -74.37 -9.62 -21.85
CA PRO A 406 -74.68 -8.23 -21.49
C PRO A 406 -75.95 -8.08 -20.66
N SER A 407 -76.93 -8.98 -20.82
CA SER A 407 -78.21 -8.90 -20.08
C SER A 407 -78.11 -9.22 -18.58
N TYR A 408 -76.97 -9.71 -18.08
CA TYR A 408 -76.79 -10.04 -16.66
C TYR A 408 -76.45 -8.77 -15.85
N GLY A 409 -76.85 -8.74 -14.58
CA GLY A 409 -76.61 -7.59 -13.70
C GLY A 409 -75.12 -7.29 -13.51
N VAL A 410 -74.74 -6.02 -13.60
CA VAL A 410 -73.37 -5.56 -13.35
C VAL A 410 -73.08 -5.60 -11.85
N ILE A 411 -72.10 -6.41 -11.44
CA ILE A 411 -71.65 -6.53 -10.04
C ILE A 411 -70.81 -5.31 -9.65
N LYS A 412 -69.90 -4.89 -10.55
CA LYS A 412 -69.04 -3.70 -10.43
C LYS A 412 -68.48 -3.35 -11.80
N THR A 413 -68.12 -2.10 -12.04
CA THR A 413 -67.30 -1.70 -13.20
C THR A 413 -65.83 -1.85 -12.84
N ILE A 414 -65.08 -2.56 -13.68
CA ILE A 414 -63.61 -2.59 -13.65
C ILE A 414 -63.12 -1.33 -14.39
N PRO A 415 -62.35 -0.43 -13.76
CA PRO A 415 -61.83 0.77 -14.42
C PRO A 415 -60.95 0.45 -15.64
N ASN A 416 -60.77 1.43 -16.54
CA ASN A 416 -59.80 1.32 -17.62
C ASN A 416 -58.37 1.16 -17.05
N GLY A 417 -57.51 0.40 -17.74
CA GLY A 417 -56.12 0.17 -17.35
C GLY A 417 -55.92 -0.77 -16.16
N THR A 418 -56.97 -1.38 -15.62
CA THR A 418 -56.90 -2.33 -14.50
C THR A 418 -56.35 -3.67 -14.96
N VAL A 419 -55.37 -4.20 -14.23
CA VAL A 419 -54.83 -5.55 -14.43
C VAL A 419 -55.63 -6.55 -13.61
N VAL A 420 -56.05 -7.66 -14.22
CA VAL A 420 -56.79 -8.74 -13.55
C VAL A 420 -56.34 -10.12 -14.02
N LYS A 421 -56.39 -11.12 -13.12
CA LYS A 421 -56.20 -12.52 -13.47
C LYS A 421 -57.48 -13.13 -14.05
N ILE A 422 -57.35 -13.81 -15.18
CA ILE A 422 -58.43 -14.52 -15.85
C ILE A 422 -58.54 -15.93 -15.27
N GLN A 423 -59.67 -16.25 -14.66
CA GLN A 423 -59.95 -17.57 -14.02
C GLN A 423 -60.59 -18.59 -14.97
N GLY A 424 -60.97 -18.15 -16.17
CA GLY A 424 -61.66 -18.97 -17.15
C GLY A 424 -62.31 -18.15 -18.26
N GLN A 425 -62.89 -18.84 -19.22
CA GLN A 425 -63.48 -18.25 -20.42
C GLN A 425 -64.74 -19.01 -20.87
N ILE A 426 -65.75 -18.28 -21.32
CA ILE A 426 -66.94 -18.80 -22.01
C ILE A 426 -67.14 -17.98 -23.29
N GLY A 427 -66.66 -18.49 -24.43
CA GLY A 427 -66.62 -17.69 -25.67
C GLY A 427 -65.86 -16.38 -25.46
N ASN A 428 -66.45 -15.24 -25.83
CA ASN A 428 -65.83 -13.92 -25.65
C ASN A 428 -66.14 -13.29 -24.27
N TRP A 429 -66.33 -14.11 -23.22
CA TRP A 429 -66.51 -13.66 -21.84
C TRP A 429 -65.46 -14.28 -20.93
N TYR A 430 -64.61 -13.44 -20.32
CA TYR A 430 -63.62 -13.88 -19.34
C TYR A 430 -64.22 -13.88 -17.94
N LYS A 431 -64.01 -14.97 -17.19
CA LYS A 431 -64.29 -15.03 -15.76
C LYS A 431 -63.17 -14.30 -15.02
N VAL A 432 -63.53 -13.27 -14.27
CA VAL A 432 -62.60 -12.34 -13.62
C VAL A 432 -62.96 -12.20 -12.15
N SER A 433 -61.96 -11.98 -11.30
CA SER A 433 -62.16 -11.50 -9.94
C SER A 433 -61.52 -10.13 -9.76
N TYR A 434 -62.27 -9.18 -9.22
CA TYR A 434 -61.87 -7.79 -9.00
C TYR A 434 -62.57 -7.26 -7.75
N ASP A 435 -61.85 -6.57 -6.86
CA ASP A 435 -62.42 -5.96 -5.65
C ASP A 435 -63.23 -6.96 -4.77
N GLY A 436 -62.66 -8.16 -4.58
CA GLY A 436 -63.27 -9.27 -3.84
C GLY A 436 -64.50 -9.91 -4.51
N LYS A 437 -64.92 -9.43 -5.68
CA LYS A 437 -66.13 -9.86 -6.40
C LYS A 437 -65.73 -10.61 -7.67
N SER A 438 -66.42 -11.71 -7.94
CA SER A 438 -66.12 -12.58 -9.10
C SER A 438 -67.31 -12.64 -10.05
N GLY A 439 -67.05 -12.49 -11.34
CA GLY A 439 -68.08 -12.43 -12.39
C GLY A 439 -67.47 -12.63 -13.78
N TYR A 440 -68.14 -12.11 -14.81
CA TYR A 440 -67.71 -12.20 -16.20
C TYR A 440 -67.66 -10.83 -16.88
N ALA A 441 -66.56 -10.52 -17.54
CA ALA A 441 -66.36 -9.29 -18.31
C ALA A 441 -66.13 -9.61 -19.80
N ALA A 442 -66.47 -8.67 -20.69
CA ALA A 442 -66.39 -8.87 -22.13
C ALA A 442 -64.92 -8.95 -22.58
N GLY A 443 -64.53 -10.04 -23.23
CA GLY A 443 -63.12 -10.32 -23.59
C GLY A 443 -62.49 -9.29 -24.53
N THR A 444 -63.31 -8.60 -25.33
CA THR A 444 -62.90 -7.49 -26.21
C THR A 444 -62.48 -6.23 -25.47
N THR A 445 -62.77 -6.10 -24.17
CA THR A 445 -62.34 -4.96 -23.33
C THR A 445 -61.01 -5.20 -22.63
N PHE A 446 -60.24 -6.20 -23.07
CA PHE A 446 -58.96 -6.59 -22.50
C PHE A 446 -57.87 -6.68 -23.56
N THR A 447 -56.63 -6.44 -23.15
CA THR A 447 -55.40 -6.70 -23.92
C THR A 447 -54.41 -7.49 -23.05
N ASP A 448 -53.43 -8.14 -23.69
CA ASP A 448 -52.36 -8.86 -23.01
C ASP A 448 -51.66 -7.93 -22.01
N TYR A 449 -51.57 -8.33 -20.73
CA TYR A 449 -50.77 -7.58 -19.76
C TYR A 449 -49.38 -8.18 -19.65
N VAL A 450 -48.41 -7.47 -20.22
CA VAL A 450 -47.00 -7.80 -20.14
C VAL A 450 -46.29 -6.84 -19.18
N THR A 451 -45.51 -7.36 -18.25
CA THR A 451 -44.61 -6.55 -17.41
C THR A 451 -43.19 -6.65 -17.94
N THR A 452 -42.63 -5.52 -18.34
CA THR A 452 -41.21 -5.38 -18.67
C THR A 452 -40.42 -5.14 -17.38
N GLN A 453 -39.36 -5.90 -17.18
CA GLN A 453 -38.35 -5.71 -16.16
C GLN A 453 -37.00 -5.47 -16.86
N PRO A 454 -36.31 -4.35 -16.61
CA PRO A 454 -34.93 -4.20 -17.06
C PRO A 454 -34.06 -5.23 -16.33
N ILE A 455 -33.23 -5.93 -17.08
CA ILE A 455 -32.19 -6.83 -16.59
C ILE A 455 -30.83 -6.33 -17.09
N PRO A 456 -29.71 -6.72 -16.46
CA PRO A 456 -28.39 -6.46 -17.03
C PRO A 456 -28.34 -6.92 -18.49
N ALA A 457 -27.63 -6.18 -19.33
CA ALA A 457 -27.42 -6.58 -20.72
C ALA A 457 -26.69 -7.94 -20.73
N THR A 458 -27.42 -8.98 -21.12
CA THR A 458 -27.00 -10.38 -21.06
C THR A 458 -27.06 -10.93 -22.47
N ASP A 459 -25.97 -11.53 -22.91
CA ASP A 459 -25.92 -12.29 -24.15
C ASP A 459 -26.12 -13.78 -23.85
N ILE A 460 -26.86 -14.46 -24.71
CA ILE A 460 -27.32 -15.85 -24.48
C ILE A 460 -27.11 -16.66 -25.76
N GLN A 461 -26.31 -17.72 -25.68
CA GLN A 461 -26.07 -18.66 -26.77
C GLN A 461 -27.17 -19.73 -26.80
N LEU A 462 -27.83 -19.88 -27.95
CA LEU A 462 -28.91 -20.83 -28.17
C LEU A 462 -28.41 -22.26 -28.31
N GLU A 463 -29.07 -23.19 -27.61
CA GLU A 463 -28.77 -24.63 -27.70
C GLU A 463 -29.50 -25.34 -28.84
N THR A 464 -30.50 -24.69 -29.44
CA THR A 464 -31.33 -25.20 -30.54
C THR A 464 -31.77 -24.09 -31.51
N ASP A 465 -32.43 -24.43 -32.61
CA ASP A 465 -33.09 -23.48 -33.51
C ASP A 465 -34.36 -22.92 -32.85
N VAL A 466 -34.49 -21.59 -32.77
CA VAL A 466 -35.57 -20.92 -32.02
C VAL A 466 -36.26 -19.83 -32.82
N ALA A 467 -37.59 -19.78 -32.75
CA ALA A 467 -38.41 -18.81 -33.44
C ALA A 467 -38.56 -17.51 -32.62
N MET A 468 -38.06 -16.39 -33.15
CA MET A 468 -38.33 -15.07 -32.58
C MET A 468 -39.78 -14.67 -32.84
N LYS A 469 -40.53 -14.40 -31.77
CA LYS A 469 -41.97 -14.11 -31.82
C LYS A 469 -42.28 -12.61 -31.85
N ALA A 470 -43.36 -12.23 -32.52
CA ALA A 470 -43.81 -10.84 -32.62
C ALA A 470 -44.41 -10.28 -31.31
N ALA A 471 -44.81 -11.17 -30.41
CA ALA A 471 -45.32 -10.86 -29.07
C ALA A 471 -44.84 -11.96 -28.09
N PRO A 472 -44.74 -11.70 -26.77
CA PRO A 472 -44.28 -12.66 -25.77
C PRO A 472 -45.36 -13.72 -25.46
N LYS A 473 -45.69 -14.56 -26.46
CA LYS A 473 -46.61 -15.69 -26.37
C LYS A 473 -46.34 -16.71 -27.49
N ALA A 474 -46.44 -18.00 -27.18
CA ALA A 474 -46.03 -19.09 -28.08
C ALA A 474 -46.74 -19.10 -29.44
N ASN A 475 -48.02 -18.71 -29.46
CA ASN A 475 -48.86 -18.66 -30.67
C ASN A 475 -48.75 -17.35 -31.48
N ALA A 476 -47.85 -16.44 -31.11
CA ALA A 476 -47.59 -15.25 -31.92
C ALA A 476 -46.93 -15.61 -33.26
N ALA A 477 -47.07 -14.73 -34.25
CA ALA A 477 -46.36 -14.82 -35.52
C ALA A 477 -44.84 -14.89 -35.28
N THR A 478 -44.15 -15.73 -36.05
CA THR A 478 -42.69 -15.76 -36.08
C THR A 478 -42.20 -14.59 -36.95
N VAL A 479 -41.32 -13.76 -36.39
CA VAL A 479 -40.70 -12.62 -37.08
C VAL A 479 -39.49 -13.10 -37.88
N THR A 480 -38.65 -13.92 -37.26
CA THR A 480 -37.52 -14.60 -37.93
C THR A 480 -37.11 -15.83 -37.12
N MET A 481 -36.26 -16.68 -37.71
CA MET A 481 -35.62 -17.78 -37.01
C MET A 481 -34.21 -17.37 -36.56
N PHE A 482 -33.85 -17.80 -35.36
CA PHE A 482 -32.47 -17.98 -34.92
C PHE A 482 -32.08 -19.45 -35.11
N LYS A 483 -30.78 -19.70 -35.21
CA LYS A 483 -30.18 -21.02 -35.35
C LYS A 483 -29.41 -21.42 -34.10
N THR A 484 -29.27 -22.72 -33.93
CA THR A 484 -28.39 -23.36 -32.95
C THR A 484 -27.00 -22.72 -32.97
N LYS A 485 -26.43 -22.42 -31.78
CA LYS A 485 -25.21 -21.62 -31.55
C LYS A 485 -25.26 -20.12 -31.87
N ASP A 486 -26.34 -19.57 -32.43
CA ASP A 486 -26.49 -18.10 -32.48
C ASP A 486 -26.59 -17.53 -31.07
N ILE A 487 -26.07 -16.32 -30.89
CA ILE A 487 -26.07 -15.61 -29.61
C ILE A 487 -26.98 -14.39 -29.75
N TYR A 488 -27.93 -14.21 -28.83
CA TYR A 488 -28.78 -13.02 -28.79
C TYR A 488 -28.50 -12.18 -27.55
N GLN A 489 -28.52 -10.86 -27.70
CA GLN A 489 -28.49 -9.95 -26.56
C GLN A 489 -29.91 -9.63 -26.08
N THR A 490 -30.07 -9.52 -24.76
CA THR A 490 -31.28 -9.01 -24.12
C THR A 490 -30.93 -8.14 -22.91
N ASN A 491 -31.71 -7.08 -22.69
CA ASN A 491 -31.65 -6.24 -21.50
C ASN A 491 -33.05 -6.06 -20.86
N GLN A 492 -34.03 -6.82 -21.33
CA GLN A 492 -35.43 -6.73 -20.89
C GLN A 492 -36.07 -8.10 -20.80
N LEU A 493 -36.32 -8.51 -19.56
CA LEU A 493 -37.21 -9.62 -19.24
C LEU A 493 -38.66 -9.14 -19.40
N VAL A 494 -39.48 -9.91 -20.09
CA VAL A 494 -40.88 -9.60 -20.39
C VAL A 494 -41.74 -10.77 -19.94
N THR A 495 -42.46 -10.57 -18.85
CA THR A 495 -43.35 -11.58 -18.27
C THR A 495 -44.77 -11.38 -18.78
N ASN A 496 -45.38 -12.44 -19.31
CA ASN A 496 -46.76 -12.49 -19.77
C ASN A 496 -47.47 -13.66 -19.05
N GLY A 497 -48.29 -13.34 -18.04
CA GLY A 497 -48.82 -14.33 -17.11
C GLY A 497 -47.69 -15.02 -16.34
N SER A 498 -47.58 -16.35 -16.43
CA SER A 498 -46.47 -17.14 -15.89
C SER A 498 -45.31 -17.33 -16.88
N SER A 499 -45.48 -17.02 -18.16
CA SER A 499 -44.44 -17.19 -19.18
C SER A 499 -43.44 -16.03 -19.19
N LYS A 500 -42.15 -16.34 -19.18
CA LYS A 500 -41.05 -15.38 -19.26
C LYS A 500 -40.43 -15.38 -20.65
N TRP A 501 -40.16 -14.20 -21.18
CA TRP A 501 -39.57 -13.97 -22.49
C TRP A 501 -38.46 -12.94 -22.40
N HIS A 502 -37.34 -13.16 -23.09
CA HIS A 502 -36.39 -12.10 -23.41
C HIS A 502 -36.92 -11.29 -24.58
N ARG A 503 -36.96 -9.96 -24.44
CA ARG A 503 -37.09 -9.08 -25.60
C ARG A 503 -35.73 -8.96 -26.26
N VAL A 504 -35.70 -9.18 -27.57
CA VAL A 504 -34.49 -9.33 -28.39
C VAL A 504 -34.61 -8.53 -29.67
N THR A 505 -33.48 -8.24 -30.30
CA THR A 505 -33.41 -7.61 -31.63
C THR A 505 -32.48 -8.42 -32.53
N LYS A 506 -32.93 -8.73 -33.75
CA LYS A 506 -32.11 -9.32 -34.80
C LYS A 506 -32.33 -8.58 -36.11
N ASP A 507 -31.24 -8.18 -36.77
CA ASP A 507 -31.24 -7.52 -38.07
C ASP A 507 -32.21 -6.30 -38.15
N GLY A 508 -32.22 -5.51 -37.07
CA GLY A 508 -33.11 -4.35 -36.89
C GLY A 508 -34.54 -4.69 -36.42
N GLN A 509 -34.97 -5.94 -36.52
CA GLN A 509 -36.31 -6.39 -36.14
C GLN A 509 -36.36 -6.76 -34.66
N THR A 510 -37.32 -6.20 -33.91
CA THR A 510 -37.56 -6.54 -32.49
C THR A 510 -38.53 -7.72 -32.37
N GLY A 511 -38.28 -8.62 -31.41
CA GLY A 511 -39.22 -9.67 -31.05
C GLY A 511 -38.94 -10.25 -29.67
N TYR A 512 -39.45 -11.46 -29.43
CA TYR A 512 -39.44 -12.13 -28.13
C TYR A 512 -39.02 -13.60 -28.28
N ILE A 513 -38.14 -14.06 -27.39
CA ILE A 513 -37.66 -15.46 -27.30
C ILE A 513 -37.94 -15.95 -25.87
N PRO A 514 -38.39 -17.20 -25.63
CA PRO A 514 -38.55 -17.71 -24.26
C PRO A 514 -37.23 -17.67 -23.49
N VAL A 515 -37.25 -17.51 -22.17
CA VAL A 515 -35.98 -17.35 -21.41
C VAL A 515 -35.12 -18.61 -21.40
N ASP A 516 -35.74 -19.78 -21.30
CA ASP A 516 -35.07 -21.08 -21.11
C ASP A 516 -34.68 -21.73 -22.47
N GLN A 517 -33.91 -21.03 -23.29
CA GLN A 517 -33.58 -21.43 -24.68
C GLN A 517 -32.07 -21.48 -24.98
N GLY A 518 -31.25 -21.12 -24.00
CA GLY A 518 -29.81 -21.00 -24.17
C GLY A 518 -29.11 -20.71 -22.85
N LYS A 519 -27.77 -20.67 -22.89
CA LYS A 519 -26.93 -20.36 -21.73
C LYS A 519 -26.42 -18.93 -21.82
N PRO A 520 -26.37 -18.17 -20.70
CA PRO A 520 -25.67 -16.89 -20.65
C PRO A 520 -24.20 -17.07 -21.06
N VAL A 521 -23.67 -16.11 -21.82
CA VAL A 521 -22.29 -16.12 -22.31
C VAL A 521 -21.67 -14.74 -22.18
N ASP A 522 -20.46 -14.70 -21.64
CA ASP A 522 -19.78 -13.43 -21.36
C ASP A 522 -19.29 -12.76 -22.64
N TYR A 523 -19.66 -11.49 -22.80
CA TYR A 523 -19.01 -10.56 -23.72
C TYR A 523 -17.77 -9.98 -23.03
N SER A 524 -16.56 -10.31 -23.50
CA SER A 524 -15.38 -9.55 -23.11
C SER A 524 -15.21 -8.34 -24.02
N SER A 525 -14.96 -7.17 -23.43
CA SER A 525 -14.39 -6.05 -24.18
C SER A 525 -12.94 -6.38 -24.53
N GLU A 526 -12.63 -6.43 -25.82
CA GLU A 526 -11.30 -6.71 -26.32
C GLU A 526 -10.75 -5.48 -27.03
N ASN A 527 -9.44 -5.46 -27.22
CA ASN A 527 -8.76 -4.52 -28.10
C ASN A 527 -7.58 -5.28 -28.72
N MET A 528 -7.78 -5.87 -29.89
CA MET A 528 -6.77 -6.66 -30.59
C MET A 528 -6.76 -6.36 -32.08
N ALA A 529 -5.66 -5.86 -32.59
CA ALA A 529 -5.35 -5.94 -34.01
C ALA A 529 -5.20 -7.42 -34.39
N MET A 530 -6.08 -7.90 -35.25
CA MET A 530 -6.04 -9.25 -35.82
C MET A 530 -5.86 -9.16 -37.34
N LYS A 531 -5.62 -10.31 -37.96
CA LYS A 531 -5.52 -10.47 -39.40
C LYS A 531 -6.36 -11.67 -39.83
N ALA A 532 -7.20 -11.49 -40.84
CA ALA A 532 -7.99 -12.57 -41.41
C ALA A 532 -7.08 -13.65 -41.99
N THR A 533 -7.24 -14.90 -41.55
CA THR A 533 -6.52 -16.06 -42.10
C THR A 533 -7.12 -16.48 -43.44
N GLU A 534 -8.45 -16.53 -43.50
CA GLU A 534 -9.25 -16.83 -44.67
C GLU A 534 -10.30 -15.72 -44.95
N THR A 535 -11.06 -15.86 -46.03
CA THR A 535 -12.12 -14.91 -46.37
C THR A 535 -13.37 -15.19 -45.53
N THR A 536 -13.77 -14.25 -44.68
CA THR A 536 -14.75 -14.44 -43.61
C THR A 536 -15.87 -13.40 -43.65
N ILE A 537 -17.05 -13.75 -43.14
CA ILE A 537 -18.27 -12.94 -43.22
C ILE A 537 -18.41 -12.07 -41.98
N LEU A 538 -18.43 -10.74 -42.17
CA LEU A 538 -18.78 -9.78 -41.12
C LEU A 538 -20.29 -9.72 -40.99
N ARG A 539 -20.84 -10.13 -39.84
CA ARG A 539 -22.27 -10.19 -39.56
C ARG A 539 -22.74 -9.09 -38.61
N THR A 540 -24.04 -8.81 -38.62
CA THR A 540 -24.69 -7.82 -37.72
C THR A 540 -24.54 -8.19 -36.24
N TYR A 541 -24.55 -9.49 -35.90
CA TYR A 541 -24.30 -10.00 -34.56
C TYR A 541 -23.66 -11.40 -34.57
N ALA A 542 -23.30 -11.91 -33.39
CA ALA A 542 -22.65 -13.20 -33.21
C ALA A 542 -23.58 -14.39 -33.48
N GLY A 543 -23.50 -14.98 -34.66
CA GLY A 543 -24.28 -16.15 -35.05
C GLY A 543 -24.38 -16.32 -36.57
N ASN A 544 -24.53 -17.55 -37.05
CA ASN A 544 -24.51 -17.85 -38.48
C ASN A 544 -25.80 -17.47 -39.22
N SER A 545 -26.91 -17.20 -38.52
CA SER A 545 -28.15 -16.75 -39.16
C SER A 545 -28.34 -15.22 -39.22
N TYR A 546 -27.37 -14.45 -38.72
CA TYR A 546 -27.36 -12.98 -38.76
C TYR A 546 -26.91 -12.44 -40.12
N ALA A 547 -27.48 -11.29 -40.52
CA ALA A 547 -27.25 -10.68 -41.84
C ALA A 547 -25.80 -10.22 -42.07
N THR A 548 -25.36 -10.28 -43.33
CA THR A 548 -24.02 -9.85 -43.75
C THR A 548 -23.91 -8.33 -43.82
N VAL A 549 -22.94 -7.76 -43.10
CA VAL A 549 -22.56 -6.34 -43.11
C VAL A 549 -21.47 -6.07 -44.16
N ALA A 550 -20.53 -7.02 -44.33
CA ALA A 550 -19.48 -7.04 -45.34
C ALA A 550 -18.84 -8.44 -45.43
N THR A 551 -17.99 -8.65 -46.44
CA THR A 551 -17.02 -9.75 -46.46
C THR A 551 -15.63 -9.19 -46.17
N ILE A 552 -14.86 -9.86 -45.32
CA ILE A 552 -13.47 -9.52 -45.01
C ILE A 552 -12.58 -10.53 -45.75
N ALA A 553 -11.77 -10.06 -46.69
CA ALA A 553 -10.88 -10.93 -47.45
C ALA A 553 -9.74 -11.47 -46.58
N THR A 554 -9.23 -12.66 -46.89
CA THR A 554 -7.97 -13.17 -46.33
C THR A 554 -6.87 -12.10 -46.36
N ASN A 555 -6.00 -12.13 -45.36
CA ASN A 555 -4.92 -11.17 -45.11
C ASN A 555 -5.35 -9.72 -44.75
N THR A 556 -6.64 -9.39 -44.69
CA THR A 556 -7.10 -8.08 -44.20
C THR A 556 -6.79 -7.91 -42.70
N ASN A 557 -6.18 -6.79 -42.32
CA ASN A 557 -6.01 -6.40 -40.91
C ASN A 557 -7.32 -5.80 -40.37
N VAL A 558 -7.73 -6.19 -39.17
CA VAL A 558 -8.98 -5.77 -38.52
C VAL A 558 -8.73 -5.41 -37.05
N GLN A 559 -9.61 -4.62 -36.44
CA GLN A 559 -9.58 -4.35 -35.00
C GLN A 559 -10.70 -5.11 -34.29
N VAL A 560 -10.35 -6.13 -33.52
CA VAL A 560 -11.26 -6.78 -32.57
C VAL A 560 -11.51 -5.82 -31.41
N ILE A 561 -12.77 -5.49 -31.19
CA ILE A 561 -13.28 -4.61 -30.12
C ILE A 561 -14.14 -5.37 -29.08
N GLY A 562 -14.23 -6.69 -29.21
CA GLY A 562 -14.89 -7.59 -28.26
C GLY A 562 -14.79 -9.07 -28.68
N LYS A 563 -14.95 -9.98 -27.72
CA LYS A 563 -15.12 -11.41 -27.98
C LYS A 563 -16.39 -11.90 -27.27
N ILE A 564 -17.07 -12.85 -27.89
CA ILE A 564 -18.18 -13.57 -27.27
C ILE A 564 -18.23 -15.02 -27.79
N GLN A 565 -17.90 -15.98 -26.93
CA GLN A 565 -17.62 -17.37 -27.32
C GLN A 565 -16.72 -17.45 -28.58
N ASP A 566 -17.16 -18.17 -29.60
CA ASP A 566 -16.45 -18.41 -30.86
C ASP A 566 -16.53 -17.23 -31.85
N TRP A 567 -16.91 -16.03 -31.40
CA TRP A 567 -17.07 -14.84 -32.24
C TRP A 567 -16.24 -13.65 -31.76
N TYR A 568 -15.52 -13.01 -32.67
CA TYR A 568 -14.92 -11.69 -32.45
C TYR A 568 -15.82 -10.59 -33.01
N LYS A 569 -16.11 -9.57 -32.21
CA LYS A 569 -16.65 -8.30 -32.67
C LYS A 569 -15.51 -7.48 -33.28
N VAL A 570 -15.56 -7.19 -34.57
CA VAL A 570 -14.52 -6.45 -35.29
C VAL A 570 -15.04 -5.15 -35.89
N SER A 571 -14.14 -4.16 -35.96
CA SER A 571 -14.24 -3.00 -36.83
C SER A 571 -13.27 -3.17 -38.01
N ALA A 572 -13.79 -3.03 -39.23
CA ALA A 572 -13.05 -3.14 -40.48
C ALA A 572 -13.65 -2.18 -41.52
N ASN A 573 -12.81 -1.36 -42.16
CA ASN A 573 -13.22 -0.39 -43.20
C ASN A 573 -14.43 0.48 -42.80
N GLY A 574 -14.44 0.98 -41.55
CA GLY A 574 -15.51 1.80 -40.99
C GLY A 574 -16.80 1.06 -40.60
N LYS A 575 -16.92 -0.24 -40.91
CA LYS A 575 -18.05 -1.09 -40.54
C LYS A 575 -17.71 -1.91 -39.29
N THR A 576 -18.68 -2.06 -38.40
CA THR A 576 -18.59 -2.92 -37.20
C THR A 576 -19.55 -4.10 -37.32
N GLY A 577 -19.13 -5.28 -36.86
CA GLY A 577 -19.93 -6.50 -36.84
C GLY A 577 -19.21 -7.63 -36.11
N TYR A 578 -19.63 -8.87 -36.32
CA TYR A 578 -19.01 -10.06 -35.73
C TYR A 578 -18.52 -11.05 -36.80
N VAL A 579 -17.39 -11.71 -36.54
CA VAL A 579 -16.76 -12.76 -37.37
C VAL A 579 -16.47 -13.99 -36.52
N VAL A 580 -16.36 -15.17 -37.12
CA VAL A 580 -15.95 -16.39 -36.43
C VAL A 580 -14.49 -16.28 -35.99
N ALA A 581 -14.21 -16.60 -34.72
CA ALA A 581 -12.93 -16.30 -34.08
C ALA A 581 -11.74 -17.00 -34.75
N ASP A 582 -11.90 -18.25 -35.16
CA ASP A 582 -10.83 -19.06 -35.78
C ASP A 582 -10.42 -18.55 -37.19
N THR A 583 -11.25 -17.70 -37.81
CA THR A 583 -10.93 -17.03 -39.09
C THR A 583 -9.99 -15.82 -38.92
N MET A 584 -9.53 -15.56 -37.69
CA MET A 584 -8.67 -14.43 -37.32
C MET A 584 -7.45 -14.92 -36.53
N THR A 585 -6.25 -14.57 -36.99
CA THR A 585 -5.00 -14.73 -36.23
C THR A 585 -4.53 -13.39 -35.68
N GLU A 586 -3.69 -13.39 -34.64
CA GLU A 586 -3.22 -12.15 -34.02
C GLU A 586 -2.26 -11.39 -34.96
N LEU A 587 -2.39 -10.07 -35.07
CA LEU A 587 -1.53 -9.26 -35.94
C LEU A 587 -0.16 -9.03 -35.27
N ILE A 588 0.72 -10.01 -35.41
CA ILE A 588 2.07 -9.97 -34.86
C ILE A 588 3.00 -9.17 -35.76
N THR A 589 3.49 -8.03 -35.28
CA THR A 589 4.55 -7.25 -35.96
C THR A 589 5.90 -7.44 -35.26
N LYS A 590 6.97 -7.58 -36.04
CA LYS A 590 8.32 -7.88 -35.55
C LYS A 590 9.26 -6.73 -35.89
N LYS A 591 9.83 -6.08 -34.88
CA LYS A 591 10.85 -5.04 -35.01
C LYS A 591 12.19 -5.58 -34.53
N THR A 592 13.15 -5.70 -35.44
CA THR A 592 14.55 -6.01 -35.08
C THR A 592 15.12 -4.89 -34.22
N LEU A 593 15.81 -5.26 -33.14
CA LEU A 593 16.67 -4.40 -32.35
C LEU A 593 18.14 -4.70 -32.65
N PRO A 594 19.05 -3.76 -32.35
CA PRO A 594 20.44 -4.09 -32.01
C PRO A 594 20.51 -5.17 -30.90
N ALA A 595 21.71 -5.71 -30.66
CA ALA A 595 21.94 -6.79 -29.69
C ALA A 595 21.78 -6.33 -28.22
N SER A 596 20.54 -6.14 -27.78
CA SER A 596 20.15 -5.54 -26.50
C SER A 596 20.10 -6.54 -25.33
N ARG A 597 20.39 -6.04 -24.13
CA ARG A 597 20.31 -6.76 -22.86
C ARG A 597 19.63 -5.88 -21.82
N PHE A 598 18.87 -6.48 -20.92
CA PHE A 598 18.16 -5.75 -19.87
C PHE A 598 18.29 -6.48 -18.52
N VAL A 599 18.74 -5.76 -17.49
CA VAL A 599 18.80 -6.27 -16.11
C VAL A 599 17.48 -6.00 -15.39
N LEU A 600 16.92 -7.03 -14.75
CA LEU A 600 15.59 -6.97 -14.14
C LEU A 600 15.62 -6.32 -12.75
N SER A 601 14.72 -5.37 -12.51
CA SER A 601 14.55 -4.68 -11.21
C SER A 601 13.64 -5.42 -10.22
N LYS A 602 13.06 -6.55 -10.63
CA LYS A 602 12.15 -7.44 -9.87
C LYS A 602 12.14 -8.82 -10.53
N SER A 603 11.53 -9.82 -9.91
CA SER A 603 11.26 -11.10 -10.60
C SER A 603 10.20 -10.92 -11.69
N VAL A 604 10.36 -11.62 -12.81
CA VAL A 604 9.54 -11.46 -14.04
C VAL A 604 9.35 -12.80 -14.74
N ASP A 605 8.10 -13.11 -15.07
CA ASP A 605 7.75 -14.26 -15.90
C ASP A 605 8.29 -14.13 -17.33
N VAL A 606 9.02 -15.15 -17.77
CA VAL A 606 9.22 -15.43 -19.20
C VAL A 606 8.01 -16.24 -19.65
N LYS A 607 7.22 -15.70 -20.58
CA LYS A 607 6.05 -16.38 -21.12
C LYS A 607 6.40 -17.29 -22.30
N LYS A 608 5.66 -18.39 -22.47
CA LYS A 608 5.75 -19.27 -23.66
C LYS A 608 5.31 -18.56 -24.95
N SER A 609 4.46 -17.54 -24.83
CA SER A 609 3.92 -16.75 -25.94
C SER A 609 3.90 -15.25 -25.58
N HIS A 610 3.97 -14.42 -26.62
CA HIS A 610 3.88 -12.97 -26.65
C HIS A 610 2.51 -12.35 -26.25
N HIS A 611 1.91 -12.79 -25.15
CA HIS A 611 0.75 -12.13 -24.52
C HIS A 611 0.73 -12.35 -23.01
N SER A 612 0.15 -11.40 -22.27
CA SER A 612 0.19 -11.39 -20.80
C SER A 612 -0.49 -12.60 -20.14
N THR A 613 -1.50 -13.18 -20.79
CA THR A 613 -2.23 -14.39 -20.33
C THR A 613 -1.56 -15.72 -20.68
N ALA A 614 -0.42 -15.72 -21.37
CA ALA A 614 0.26 -16.95 -21.73
C ALA A 614 0.82 -17.71 -20.52
N ASP A 615 0.95 -19.03 -20.67
CA ASP A 615 1.72 -19.89 -19.77
C ASP A 615 3.10 -19.30 -19.46
N THR A 616 3.51 -19.37 -18.20
CA THR A 616 4.89 -19.11 -17.80
C THR A 616 5.78 -20.27 -18.23
N LEU A 617 6.87 -19.95 -18.95
CA LEU A 617 7.92 -20.89 -19.35
C LEU A 617 8.91 -21.13 -18.21
N THR A 618 9.27 -20.04 -17.53
CA THR A 618 10.06 -19.97 -16.30
C THR A 618 9.96 -18.54 -15.75
N THR A 619 10.35 -18.30 -14.51
CA THR A 619 10.41 -16.96 -13.92
C THR A 619 11.87 -16.56 -13.74
N LEU A 620 12.26 -15.42 -14.31
CA LEU A 620 13.55 -14.79 -14.03
C LEU A 620 13.48 -14.05 -12.69
N SER A 621 14.57 -14.06 -11.96
CA SER A 621 14.75 -13.41 -10.67
C SER A 621 15.14 -11.94 -10.82
N VAL A 622 14.98 -11.16 -9.75
CA VAL A 622 15.60 -9.84 -9.66
C VAL A 622 17.12 -9.93 -9.89
N ASN A 623 17.67 -8.97 -10.64
CA ASN A 623 19.06 -8.92 -11.13
C ASN A 623 19.47 -10.01 -12.15
N ASP A 624 18.56 -10.87 -12.64
CA ASP A 624 18.81 -11.61 -13.88
C ASP A 624 18.91 -10.64 -15.06
N VAL A 625 19.67 -11.01 -16.08
CA VAL A 625 19.76 -10.27 -17.34
C VAL A 625 19.24 -11.14 -18.48
N TYR A 626 18.28 -10.65 -19.25
CA TYR A 626 17.86 -11.30 -20.49
C TYR A 626 18.44 -10.60 -21.73
N TYR A 627 18.56 -11.37 -22.82
CA TYR A 627 19.05 -10.94 -24.12
C TYR A 627 17.94 -10.94 -25.16
N THR A 628 17.93 -9.96 -26.06
CA THR A 628 16.95 -9.85 -27.13
C THR A 628 17.51 -9.11 -28.35
N THR A 629 17.02 -9.49 -29.53
CA THR A 629 17.25 -8.82 -30.82
C THR A 629 15.94 -8.44 -31.49
N GLN A 630 14.79 -8.63 -30.84
CA GLN A 630 13.47 -8.51 -31.45
C GLN A 630 12.43 -8.03 -30.43
N VAL A 631 11.87 -6.84 -30.66
CA VAL A 631 10.55 -6.47 -30.10
C VAL A 631 9.49 -7.09 -30.99
N ILE A 632 8.55 -7.77 -30.36
CA ILE A 632 7.36 -8.32 -30.99
C ILE A 632 6.17 -7.54 -30.42
N THR A 633 5.44 -6.83 -31.27
CA THR A 633 4.18 -6.19 -30.87
C THR A 633 3.04 -7.13 -31.23
N ASN A 634 2.24 -7.52 -30.24
CA ASN A 634 1.07 -8.35 -30.45
C ASN A 634 -0.15 -7.52 -30.86
N GLY A 635 -1.29 -8.17 -31.06
CA GLY A 635 -2.54 -7.52 -31.47
C GLY A 635 -3.05 -6.54 -30.43
N ARG A 636 -2.84 -6.83 -29.15
CA ARG A 636 -3.19 -5.95 -28.01
C ARG A 636 -2.29 -4.71 -27.88
N ALA A 637 -1.44 -4.44 -28.87
CA ALA A 637 -0.36 -3.46 -28.83
C ALA A 637 0.64 -3.66 -27.66
N GLU A 638 0.63 -4.82 -27.00
CA GLU A 638 1.66 -5.15 -26.02
C GLU A 638 2.97 -5.44 -26.73
N GLN A 639 4.04 -4.81 -26.28
CA GLN A 639 5.38 -5.08 -26.78
C GLN A 639 6.08 -6.09 -25.87
N TRP A 640 6.65 -7.11 -26.51
CA TRP A 640 7.35 -8.23 -25.88
C TRP A 640 8.74 -8.39 -26.51
N HIS A 641 9.77 -8.35 -25.69
CA HIS A 641 11.10 -8.79 -26.08
C HIS A 641 11.12 -10.31 -26.24
N ARG A 642 11.42 -10.79 -27.44
CA ARG A 642 11.68 -12.22 -27.67
C ARG A 642 13.10 -12.56 -27.24
N MET A 643 13.24 -13.63 -26.46
CA MET A 643 14.51 -14.11 -25.91
C MET A 643 14.66 -15.63 -26.05
N THR A 644 15.85 -16.14 -25.76
CA THR A 644 16.11 -17.57 -25.58
C THR A 644 16.56 -17.82 -24.15
N ILE A 645 16.02 -18.85 -23.50
CA ILE A 645 16.43 -19.34 -22.17
C ILE A 645 16.54 -20.87 -22.22
N ASP A 646 17.71 -21.40 -21.86
CA ASP A 646 18.01 -22.83 -21.81
C ASP A 646 17.52 -23.62 -23.06
N GLY A 647 17.84 -23.07 -24.23
CA GLY A 647 17.48 -23.61 -25.55
C GLY A 647 16.05 -23.31 -26.04
N LYS A 648 15.17 -22.80 -25.17
CA LYS A 648 13.75 -22.54 -25.48
C LYS A 648 13.52 -21.06 -25.83
N THR A 649 12.67 -20.79 -26.83
CA THR A 649 12.19 -19.42 -27.10
C THR A 649 11.18 -19.02 -26.02
N GLY A 650 11.29 -17.79 -25.52
CA GLY A 650 10.33 -17.19 -24.59
C GLY A 650 10.19 -15.68 -24.78
N TYR A 651 9.24 -15.07 -24.07
CA TYR A 651 8.85 -13.68 -24.25
C TYR A 651 8.78 -12.96 -22.90
N VAL A 652 9.43 -11.80 -22.79
CA VAL A 652 9.38 -10.91 -21.62
C VAL A 652 8.80 -9.59 -22.07
N ARG A 653 7.87 -9.00 -21.30
CA ARG A 653 7.26 -7.70 -21.66
C ARG A 653 8.34 -6.62 -21.77
N VAL A 654 8.17 -5.60 -22.60
CA VAL A 654 9.11 -4.46 -22.57
C VAL A 654 9.08 -3.74 -21.21
N ASN A 655 10.09 -2.92 -20.96
CA ASN A 655 10.21 -2.06 -19.78
C ASN A 655 10.19 -2.80 -18.42
N GLN A 656 10.52 -4.10 -18.39
CA GLN A 656 10.68 -4.86 -17.14
C GLN A 656 12.10 -4.80 -16.54
N GLY A 657 13.03 -4.11 -17.19
CA GLY A 657 14.42 -3.97 -16.76
C GLY A 657 15.12 -2.81 -17.45
N THR A 658 16.24 -2.36 -16.89
CA THR A 658 17.09 -1.29 -17.46
C THR A 658 18.09 -1.86 -18.46
N SER A 659 18.40 -1.10 -19.51
CA SER A 659 19.39 -1.50 -20.51
C SER A 659 20.77 -1.68 -19.86
N ILE A 660 21.48 -2.75 -20.21
CA ILE A 660 22.82 -3.05 -19.68
C ILE A 660 23.77 -3.43 -20.82
N ALA A 661 24.97 -2.86 -20.80
CA ALA A 661 26.00 -3.19 -21.79
C ALA A 661 26.53 -4.63 -21.60
N TYR A 662 26.97 -5.23 -22.70
CA TYR A 662 28.03 -6.25 -22.64
C TYR A 662 29.35 -5.53 -22.82
N GLU A 663 30.19 -5.60 -21.81
CA GLU A 663 31.55 -5.09 -21.83
C GLU A 663 32.47 -6.20 -22.34
N ALA A 664 33.11 -6.00 -23.48
CA ALA A 664 34.14 -6.92 -23.96
C ALA A 664 35.42 -6.66 -23.15
N LEU A 665 35.85 -7.64 -22.36
CA LEU A 665 37.05 -7.51 -21.53
C LEU A 665 38.24 -8.16 -22.24
N PRO A 666 39.45 -7.55 -22.17
CA PRO A 666 40.66 -8.24 -22.58
C PRO A 666 40.82 -9.54 -21.79
N ALA A 667 41.42 -10.56 -22.42
CA ALA A 667 41.55 -11.90 -21.88
C ALA A 667 42.34 -11.90 -20.56
N THR A 668 41.62 -11.87 -19.45
CA THR A 668 42.16 -11.62 -18.11
C THR A 668 41.98 -12.84 -17.23
N LYS A 669 43.05 -13.25 -16.55
CA LYS A 669 43.07 -14.40 -15.65
C LYS A 669 42.42 -14.04 -14.31
N TYR A 670 41.53 -14.90 -13.85
CA TYR A 670 40.94 -14.89 -12.52
C TYR A 670 41.08 -16.27 -11.88
N LYS A 671 40.97 -16.35 -10.56
CA LYS A 671 40.98 -17.59 -9.79
C LYS A 671 39.64 -17.75 -9.07
N THR A 672 39.04 -18.94 -9.13
CA THR A 672 37.81 -19.22 -8.37
C THR A 672 38.11 -19.28 -6.86
N SER A 673 37.27 -18.64 -6.04
CA SER A 673 37.35 -18.67 -4.57
C SER A 673 36.46 -19.74 -3.93
N ALA A 674 35.51 -20.28 -4.70
CA ALA A 674 34.61 -21.37 -4.34
C ALA A 674 34.34 -22.26 -5.57
N ALA A 675 33.58 -23.35 -5.40
CA ALA A 675 33.03 -24.08 -6.54
C ALA A 675 31.96 -23.20 -7.22
N THR A 676 32.17 -22.85 -8.49
CA THR A 676 31.44 -21.78 -9.18
C THR A 676 30.59 -22.34 -10.32
N PRO A 677 29.24 -22.29 -10.24
CA PRO A 677 28.38 -22.68 -11.35
C PRO A 677 28.56 -21.76 -12.56
N LEU A 678 28.89 -22.34 -13.72
CA LEU A 678 28.92 -21.66 -15.01
C LEU A 678 27.54 -21.85 -15.67
N ARG A 679 26.79 -20.77 -15.86
CA ARG A 679 25.39 -20.79 -16.33
C ARG A 679 25.27 -20.42 -17.81
N SER A 680 24.17 -20.86 -18.44
CA SER A 680 23.90 -20.58 -19.86
C SER A 680 23.81 -19.09 -20.18
N TYR A 681 23.30 -18.27 -19.25
CA TYR A 681 23.32 -16.82 -19.31
C TYR A 681 23.49 -16.17 -17.92
N ALA A 682 23.51 -14.84 -17.89
CA ALA A 682 23.78 -14.01 -16.71
C ALA A 682 22.57 -13.93 -15.75
N GLY A 683 22.48 -14.85 -14.78
CA GLY A 683 21.47 -14.83 -13.70
C GLY A 683 21.33 -16.16 -12.94
N PRO A 684 20.98 -16.20 -11.64
CA PRO A 684 20.70 -17.45 -10.91
C PRO A 684 19.64 -18.36 -11.55
N SER A 685 18.68 -17.83 -12.31
CA SER A 685 17.56 -18.64 -12.84
C SER A 685 17.90 -19.41 -14.11
N TYR A 686 19.08 -19.18 -14.69
CA TYR A 686 19.61 -19.91 -15.87
C TYR A 686 20.28 -21.22 -15.45
N ALA A 687 20.05 -22.31 -16.20
CA ALA A 687 20.64 -23.61 -15.89
C ALA A 687 22.19 -23.58 -15.91
N PRO A 688 22.86 -24.28 -14.97
CA PRO A 688 24.32 -24.46 -15.01
C PRO A 688 24.71 -25.43 -16.14
N VAL A 689 25.59 -24.99 -17.04
CA VAL A 689 26.16 -25.83 -18.10
C VAL A 689 27.32 -26.69 -17.59
N THR A 690 28.01 -26.24 -16.53
CA THR A 690 28.99 -27.00 -15.74
C THR A 690 29.27 -26.28 -14.41
N THR A 691 30.09 -26.86 -13.53
CA THR A 691 30.64 -26.19 -12.35
C THR A 691 32.15 -26.14 -12.45
N ILE A 692 32.73 -24.96 -12.22
CA ILE A 692 34.18 -24.75 -12.16
C ILE A 692 34.65 -25.07 -10.73
N PRO A 693 35.66 -25.94 -10.52
CA PRO A 693 36.19 -26.24 -9.19
C PRO A 693 36.76 -25.00 -8.47
N ASN A 694 36.96 -25.11 -7.16
CA ASN A 694 37.63 -24.06 -6.36
C ASN A 694 39.13 -23.98 -6.71
N LYS A 695 39.74 -22.79 -6.57
CA LYS A 695 41.15 -22.47 -6.85
C LYS A 695 41.59 -22.64 -8.31
N THR A 696 40.66 -22.91 -9.23
CA THR A 696 40.92 -23.02 -10.68
C THR A 696 41.21 -21.65 -11.28
N VAL A 697 42.28 -21.56 -12.08
CA VAL A 697 42.57 -20.36 -12.89
C VAL A 697 41.77 -20.44 -14.19
N ILE A 698 41.02 -19.38 -14.50
CA ILE A 698 40.19 -19.27 -15.69
C ILE A 698 40.41 -17.91 -16.38
N THR A 699 39.98 -17.79 -17.64
CA THR A 699 40.05 -16.53 -18.39
C THR A 699 38.66 -15.92 -18.52
N VAL A 700 38.52 -14.67 -18.06
CA VAL A 700 37.36 -13.81 -18.31
C VAL A 700 37.55 -13.09 -19.65
N THR A 701 36.47 -13.02 -20.44
CA THR A 701 36.45 -12.46 -21.81
C THR A 701 35.34 -11.42 -22.04
N GLY A 702 34.63 -11.06 -20.97
CA GLY A 702 33.58 -10.05 -21.00
C GLY A 702 32.72 -10.04 -19.76
N ARG A 703 31.86 -9.04 -19.62
CA ARG A 703 31.06 -8.76 -18.43
C ARG A 703 29.67 -8.23 -18.78
N ILE A 704 28.70 -8.58 -17.95
CA ILE A 704 27.32 -8.06 -17.94
C ILE A 704 26.94 -7.84 -16.47
N GLY A 705 27.05 -6.60 -15.98
CA GLY A 705 26.80 -6.30 -14.57
C GLY A 705 27.71 -7.10 -13.63
N ASN A 706 27.13 -7.91 -12.73
CA ASN A 706 27.90 -8.78 -11.83
C ASN A 706 28.19 -10.20 -12.39
N TRP A 707 27.95 -10.42 -13.68
CA TRP A 707 28.24 -11.67 -14.38
C TRP A 707 29.40 -11.52 -15.35
N VAL A 708 30.35 -12.46 -15.33
CA VAL A 708 31.47 -12.49 -16.27
C VAL A 708 31.42 -13.71 -17.18
N LYS A 709 31.82 -13.52 -18.44
CA LYS A 709 31.82 -14.54 -19.48
C LYS A 709 33.12 -15.34 -19.43
N ILE A 710 32.99 -16.66 -19.23
CA ILE A 710 34.09 -17.61 -19.07
C ILE A 710 33.91 -18.77 -20.04
N THR A 711 35.03 -19.30 -20.55
CA THR A 711 35.09 -20.60 -21.22
C THR A 711 35.88 -21.57 -20.35
N TYR A 712 35.29 -22.71 -19.99
CA TYR A 712 35.91 -23.75 -19.16
C TYR A 712 35.51 -25.15 -19.65
N ALA A 713 36.49 -26.05 -19.79
CA ALA A 713 36.28 -27.42 -20.30
C ALA A 713 35.43 -27.47 -21.59
N GLY A 714 35.76 -26.61 -22.57
CA GLY A 714 35.05 -26.48 -23.86
C GLY A 714 33.68 -25.78 -23.79
N LYS A 715 33.10 -25.58 -22.59
CA LYS A 715 31.80 -24.93 -22.40
C LYS A 715 31.97 -23.43 -22.15
N SER A 716 31.18 -22.62 -22.85
CA SER A 716 31.06 -21.18 -22.60
C SER A 716 29.84 -20.86 -21.76
N GLY A 717 29.94 -19.87 -20.87
CA GLY A 717 28.80 -19.41 -20.06
C GLY A 717 29.14 -18.19 -19.21
N TYR A 718 28.31 -17.93 -18.20
CA TYR A 718 28.46 -16.81 -17.27
C TYR A 718 28.56 -17.28 -15.82
N ALA A 719 29.44 -16.66 -15.04
CA ALA A 719 29.60 -16.88 -13.60
C ALA A 719 29.49 -15.57 -12.83
N VAL A 720 29.15 -15.65 -11.53
CA VAL A 720 29.08 -14.48 -10.66
C VAL A 720 30.49 -13.98 -10.33
N ALA A 721 30.76 -12.71 -10.62
CA ALA A 721 32.08 -12.09 -10.44
C ALA A 721 32.61 -12.18 -9.00
N SER A 722 31.74 -12.15 -7.98
CA SER A 722 32.13 -12.26 -6.57
C SER A 722 32.60 -13.66 -6.14
N THR A 723 32.49 -14.68 -6.99
CA THR A 723 33.08 -16.02 -6.75
C THR A 723 34.50 -16.14 -7.32
N LEU A 724 35.05 -15.02 -7.80
CA LEU A 724 36.36 -14.92 -8.44
C LEU A 724 37.20 -13.86 -7.73
N THR A 725 38.49 -14.12 -7.62
CA THR A 725 39.51 -13.10 -7.33
C THR A 725 40.33 -12.87 -8.61
N GLU A 726 40.85 -11.66 -8.82
CA GLU A 726 41.85 -11.46 -9.87
C GLU A 726 43.04 -12.42 -9.66
N PHE A 727 43.60 -12.92 -10.76
CA PHE A 727 44.79 -13.78 -10.67
C PHE A 727 46.02 -12.92 -10.37
N SER A 728 46.70 -13.22 -9.28
CA SER A 728 48.05 -12.75 -9.00
C SER A 728 48.91 -13.93 -8.56
N GLU A 729 50.07 -14.10 -9.18
CA GLU A 729 51.06 -15.11 -8.82
C GLU A 729 52.36 -14.42 -8.45
N THR A 730 52.92 -14.76 -7.29
CA THR A 730 54.13 -14.16 -6.74
C THR A 730 55.19 -15.24 -6.66
N THR A 731 56.23 -15.14 -7.48
CA THR A 731 57.35 -16.07 -7.49
C THR A 731 58.59 -15.44 -6.86
N THR A 732 59.35 -16.24 -6.12
CA THR A 732 60.67 -15.84 -5.62
C THR A 732 61.68 -16.00 -6.76
N ILE A 733 62.54 -15.01 -6.95
CA ILE A 733 63.63 -15.01 -7.93
C ILE A 733 64.96 -14.77 -7.21
N ALA A 734 66.08 -15.07 -7.87
CA ALA A 734 67.40 -14.69 -7.38
C ALA A 734 67.48 -13.17 -7.17
N GLU A 735 68.25 -12.72 -6.19
CA GLU A 735 68.38 -11.30 -5.86
C GLU A 735 69.07 -10.53 -6.99
N ALA A 736 68.31 -9.62 -7.60
CA ALA A 736 68.77 -8.79 -8.72
C ALA A 736 68.83 -7.31 -8.32
N ARG A 737 69.70 -6.55 -8.99
CA ARG A 737 69.86 -5.10 -8.84
C ARG A 737 69.89 -4.47 -10.23
N PHE A 738 69.19 -3.35 -10.38
CA PHE A 738 68.98 -2.68 -11.67
C PHE A 738 69.22 -1.18 -11.54
N LEU A 739 70.16 -0.66 -12.32
CA LEU A 739 70.42 0.76 -12.54
C LEU A 739 69.35 1.33 -13.48
N LEU A 740 68.84 2.53 -13.17
CA LEU A 740 67.84 3.21 -13.98
C LEU A 740 68.48 4.10 -15.05
N ASP A 741 68.19 3.84 -16.32
CA ASP A 741 68.72 4.60 -17.45
C ASP A 741 67.86 5.84 -17.80
N ALA A 742 66.62 5.85 -17.30
CA ALA A 742 65.69 6.99 -17.25
C ALA A 742 64.86 6.94 -15.95
N PRO A 743 64.15 8.01 -15.55
CA PRO A 743 63.31 8.00 -14.35
C PRO A 743 62.16 6.98 -14.42
N VAL A 744 61.89 6.28 -13.32
CA VAL A 744 60.86 5.23 -13.22
C VAL A 744 59.94 5.48 -12.03
N ALA A 745 58.64 5.41 -12.27
CA ALA A 745 57.59 5.51 -11.25
C ALA A 745 57.40 4.17 -10.52
N VAL A 746 57.56 4.17 -9.20
CA VAL A 746 57.30 3.02 -8.32
C VAL A 746 55.83 3.03 -7.92
N LYS A 747 55.11 1.95 -8.23
CA LYS A 747 53.67 1.81 -8.02
C LYS A 747 53.34 1.21 -6.64
N SER A 748 52.18 1.55 -6.10
CA SER A 748 51.64 0.97 -4.85
C SER A 748 51.18 -0.48 -4.97
N ASP A 749 50.95 -0.95 -6.19
CA ASP A 749 50.40 -2.26 -6.53
C ASP A 749 50.88 -2.64 -7.95
N ALA A 750 50.85 -3.92 -8.32
CA ALA A 750 51.38 -4.47 -9.56
C ALA A 750 50.49 -4.17 -10.80
N LYS A 751 50.08 -2.91 -11.00
CA LYS A 751 49.24 -2.50 -12.13
C LYS A 751 49.50 -1.05 -12.55
N ASP A 752 49.33 -0.77 -13.85
CA ASP A 752 49.64 0.54 -14.43
C ASP A 752 48.82 1.69 -13.81
N THR A 753 47.57 1.39 -13.43
CA THR A 753 46.61 2.30 -12.78
C THR A 753 46.85 2.53 -11.28
N ALA A 754 47.81 1.83 -10.66
CA ALA A 754 48.15 2.04 -9.26
C ALA A 754 48.71 3.44 -9.01
N THR A 755 48.57 3.94 -7.78
CA THR A 755 49.18 5.21 -7.38
C THR A 755 50.71 5.11 -7.35
N THR A 756 51.40 6.17 -7.76
CA THR A 756 52.87 6.24 -7.67
C THR A 756 53.26 6.61 -6.24
N ILE A 757 54.05 5.77 -5.56
CA ILE A 757 54.46 5.97 -4.15
C ILE A 757 55.85 6.60 -4.01
N ALA A 758 56.66 6.50 -5.05
CA ALA A 758 57.96 7.14 -5.21
C ALA A 758 58.28 7.25 -6.71
N ASN A 759 59.10 8.23 -7.08
CA ASN A 759 59.79 8.24 -8.37
C ASN A 759 61.28 8.01 -8.09
N LEU A 760 61.90 7.10 -8.82
CA LEU A 760 63.34 6.88 -8.79
C LEU A 760 63.94 7.52 -10.04
N ASN A 761 65.00 8.31 -9.88
CA ASN A 761 65.61 9.08 -10.97
C ASN A 761 66.61 8.23 -11.77
N LYS A 762 67.02 8.73 -12.94
CA LYS A 762 68.15 8.18 -13.69
C LYS A 762 69.39 8.08 -12.78
N GLY A 763 70.10 6.96 -12.83
CA GLY A 763 71.27 6.71 -11.97
C GLY A 763 70.95 6.23 -10.55
N ASN A 764 69.67 6.07 -10.19
CA ASN A 764 69.28 5.32 -9.00
C ASN A 764 69.35 3.82 -9.29
N VAL A 765 69.51 3.00 -8.25
CA VAL A 765 69.45 1.53 -8.35
C VAL A 765 68.32 1.01 -7.46
N TYR A 766 67.51 0.08 -7.97
CA TYR A 766 66.60 -0.71 -7.14
C TYR A 766 67.04 -2.17 -7.03
N THR A 767 66.48 -2.91 -6.08
CA THR A 767 66.68 -4.36 -5.94
C THR A 767 65.36 -5.09 -5.76
N THR A 768 65.34 -6.37 -6.14
CA THR A 768 64.18 -7.26 -6.04
C THR A 768 64.63 -8.71 -5.80
N LYS A 769 63.78 -9.48 -5.10
CA LYS A 769 63.85 -10.94 -4.95
C LYS A 769 62.53 -11.61 -5.37
N THR A 770 61.63 -10.86 -6.00
CA THR A 770 60.21 -11.24 -6.13
C THR A 770 59.60 -10.67 -7.40
N LEU A 771 59.03 -11.57 -8.20
CA LEU A 771 58.34 -11.26 -9.45
C LEU A 771 56.84 -11.53 -9.28
N VAL A 772 56.01 -10.52 -9.54
CA VAL A 772 54.55 -10.64 -9.53
C VAL A 772 54.03 -10.68 -10.96
N THR A 773 53.32 -11.75 -11.31
CA THR A 773 52.61 -11.91 -12.59
C THR A 773 51.12 -11.72 -12.36
N THR A 774 50.50 -10.83 -13.14
CA THR A 774 49.12 -10.37 -12.90
C THR A 774 48.06 -11.00 -13.79
N SER A 775 46.80 -10.62 -13.54
CA SER A 775 45.61 -11.02 -14.28
C SER A 775 45.72 -10.74 -15.79
N ALA A 776 46.45 -9.70 -16.18
CA ALA A 776 46.74 -9.34 -17.57
C ALA A 776 48.05 -9.96 -18.14
N ASN A 777 48.67 -10.92 -17.43
CA ASN A 777 50.04 -11.41 -17.66
C ASN A 777 51.14 -10.33 -17.56
N GLY A 778 50.84 -9.16 -16.98
CA GLY A 778 51.84 -8.13 -16.71
C GLY A 778 52.80 -8.59 -15.62
N GLN A 779 54.11 -8.46 -15.86
CA GLN A 779 55.14 -8.84 -14.89
C GLN A 779 55.71 -7.60 -14.20
N TRP A 780 55.90 -7.69 -12.88
CA TRP A 780 56.36 -6.58 -12.03
C TRP A 780 57.39 -7.07 -11.01
N HIS A 781 58.51 -6.38 -10.91
CA HIS A 781 59.44 -6.51 -9.78
C HIS A 781 58.81 -5.87 -8.55
N GLN A 782 58.65 -6.64 -7.46
CA GLN A 782 58.37 -6.06 -6.15
C GLN A 782 59.68 -5.52 -5.57
N VAL A 783 59.62 -4.28 -5.07
CA VAL A 783 60.76 -3.49 -4.58
C VAL A 783 60.43 -2.83 -3.24
N THR A 784 61.45 -2.38 -2.51
CA THR A 784 61.28 -1.55 -1.31
C THR A 784 62.00 -0.22 -1.50
N VAL A 785 61.27 0.89 -1.27
CA VAL A 785 61.81 2.26 -1.34
C VAL A 785 61.42 3.01 -0.08
N ASN A 786 62.40 3.53 0.66
CA ASN A 786 62.23 4.30 1.89
C ASN A 786 61.22 3.64 2.87
N GLY A 787 61.40 2.33 3.11
CA GLY A 787 60.56 1.50 3.99
C GLY A 787 59.21 1.05 3.42
N LYS A 788 58.81 1.50 2.22
CA LYS A 788 57.54 1.13 1.58
C LYS A 788 57.75 0.07 0.51
N THR A 789 56.95 -0.99 0.52
CA THR A 789 56.83 -1.93 -0.60
C THR A 789 56.14 -1.25 -1.78
N GLY A 790 56.65 -1.49 -2.98
CA GLY A 790 56.04 -1.05 -4.24
C GLY A 790 56.46 -1.95 -5.41
N TYR A 791 56.07 -1.54 -6.61
CA TYR A 791 56.19 -2.37 -7.81
C TYR A 791 56.72 -1.57 -8.99
N ILE A 792 57.68 -2.15 -9.71
CA ILE A 792 58.24 -1.62 -10.97
C ILE A 792 57.92 -2.62 -12.08
N LYS A 793 57.36 -2.14 -13.19
CA LYS A 793 56.99 -3.01 -14.33
C LYS A 793 58.23 -3.59 -14.99
N LEU A 794 58.17 -4.85 -15.43
CA LEU A 794 59.23 -5.44 -16.25
C LEU A 794 59.28 -4.74 -17.62
N GLY A 795 60.48 -4.56 -18.18
CA GLY A 795 60.67 -3.85 -19.46
C GLY A 795 60.79 -2.31 -19.35
N GLN A 796 60.99 -1.76 -18.15
CA GLN A 796 61.47 -0.38 -17.99
C GLN A 796 62.92 -0.23 -18.48
N PRO A 797 63.38 0.98 -18.87
CA PRO A 797 64.76 1.22 -19.32
C PRO A 797 65.76 1.12 -18.14
N THR A 798 66.29 -0.09 -17.92
CA THR A 798 67.14 -0.40 -16.78
C THR A 798 68.21 -1.42 -17.12
N SER A 799 69.43 -1.21 -16.63
CA SER A 799 70.59 -2.07 -16.85
C SER A 799 70.95 -2.86 -15.57
N PRO A 800 71.28 -4.17 -15.65
CA PRO A 800 71.74 -4.93 -14.49
C PRO A 800 73.02 -4.34 -13.88
N ILE A 801 73.13 -4.33 -12.55
CA ILE A 801 74.31 -3.80 -11.84
C ILE A 801 74.71 -4.70 -10.67
N ALA A 802 76.02 -4.96 -10.52
CA ALA A 802 76.54 -5.79 -9.44
C ALA A 802 76.69 -5.00 -8.12
N TYR A 803 76.75 -5.75 -7.02
CA TYR A 803 77.42 -5.30 -5.80
C TYR A 803 78.88 -5.78 -5.87
N GLU A 804 79.82 -4.86 -5.72
CA GLU A 804 81.25 -5.15 -5.69
C GLU A 804 81.74 -5.05 -4.24
N PRO A 805 82.12 -6.17 -3.58
CA PRO A 805 82.66 -6.12 -2.23
C PRO A 805 84.01 -5.40 -2.21
N ILE A 806 84.28 -4.68 -1.12
CA ILE A 806 85.56 -4.03 -0.85
C ILE A 806 86.09 -4.61 0.47
N GLU A 807 87.31 -5.13 0.44
CA GLU A 807 87.97 -5.61 1.65
C GLU A 807 88.14 -4.46 2.65
N LYS A 808 87.80 -4.72 3.93
CA LYS A 808 87.59 -3.75 5.02
C LYS A 808 88.51 -2.52 4.95
N SER A 809 88.03 -1.48 4.27
CA SER A 809 88.78 -0.26 3.98
C SER A 809 88.10 0.95 4.61
N PHE A 810 88.72 2.12 4.51
CA PHE A 810 88.14 3.38 4.96
C PHE A 810 88.10 4.39 3.82
N VAL A 811 87.09 5.26 3.84
CA VAL A 811 86.93 6.40 2.93
C VAL A 811 86.80 7.69 3.72
N ARG A 812 87.42 8.75 3.19
CA ARG A 812 87.39 10.11 3.73
C ARG A 812 86.55 11.01 2.85
N ALA A 813 85.63 11.75 3.44
CA ALA A 813 84.86 12.79 2.76
C ALA A 813 85.77 13.92 2.27
N THR A 814 85.74 14.25 0.97
CA THR A 814 86.48 15.38 0.37
C THR A 814 85.73 16.71 0.43
N GLY A 815 84.44 16.66 0.76
CA GLY A 815 83.56 17.79 1.04
C GLY A 815 82.37 17.34 1.88
N THR A 816 81.39 18.23 2.10
CA THR A 816 80.14 17.86 2.79
C THR A 816 79.42 16.76 2.01
N THR A 817 79.31 15.57 2.58
CA THR A 817 78.83 14.38 1.88
C THR A 817 77.46 13.93 2.42
N SER A 818 76.55 13.56 1.52
CA SER A 818 75.24 12.99 1.85
C SER A 818 75.33 11.47 2.01
N LEU A 819 74.83 10.94 3.14
CA LEU A 819 74.67 9.50 3.38
C LEU A 819 73.19 9.12 3.23
N ARG A 820 72.90 8.14 2.36
CA ARG A 820 71.52 7.77 1.98
C ARG A 820 71.18 6.33 2.33
N SER A 821 69.89 6.05 2.50
CA SER A 821 69.39 4.71 2.86
C SER A 821 69.56 3.64 1.76
N TYR A 822 69.71 4.06 0.50
CA TYR A 822 70.11 3.19 -0.62
C TYR A 822 70.72 4.04 -1.75
N VAL A 823 71.08 3.38 -2.85
CA VAL A 823 71.83 3.90 -4.01
C VAL A 823 70.95 4.80 -4.89
N GLY A 824 71.02 6.12 -4.68
CA GLY A 824 70.36 7.13 -5.51
C GLY A 824 69.83 8.34 -4.72
N ASP A 825 69.55 9.43 -5.43
CA ASP A 825 69.08 10.70 -4.85
C ASP A 825 67.62 10.70 -4.37
N ALA A 826 66.77 9.80 -4.88
CA ALA A 826 65.40 9.59 -4.39
C ALA A 826 65.33 8.79 -3.07
N TYR A 827 66.43 8.16 -2.65
CA TYR A 827 66.51 7.46 -1.37
C TYR A 827 66.78 8.42 -0.21
N GLN A 828 66.18 8.14 0.94
CA GLN A 828 66.18 9.01 2.12
C GLN A 828 67.60 9.45 2.49
N LEU A 829 67.81 10.76 2.63
CA LEU A 829 68.98 11.32 3.30
C LEU A 829 68.90 10.97 4.78
N VAL A 830 69.88 10.23 5.30
CA VAL A 830 69.92 9.76 6.70
C VAL A 830 70.87 10.62 7.54
N ALA A 831 71.98 11.07 6.96
CA ALA A 831 72.92 11.99 7.58
C ALA A 831 73.65 12.81 6.50
N SER A 832 74.26 13.92 6.90
CA SER A 832 75.31 14.57 6.11
C SER A 832 76.53 14.81 6.97
N ILE A 833 77.70 14.40 6.46
CA ILE A 833 78.96 14.41 7.20
C ILE A 833 79.88 15.52 6.67
N PRO A 834 80.69 16.17 7.52
CA PRO A 834 81.64 17.18 7.10
C PRO A 834 82.86 16.59 6.37
N VAL A 835 83.61 17.45 5.69
CA VAL A 835 84.91 17.12 5.10
C VAL A 835 85.87 16.52 6.15
N ASN A 836 86.74 15.60 5.72
CA ASN A 836 87.66 14.82 6.56
C ASN A 836 87.02 13.83 7.54
N THR A 837 85.69 13.61 7.52
CA THR A 837 85.09 12.46 8.21
C THR A 837 85.59 11.16 7.59
N VAL A 838 86.05 10.21 8.41
CA VAL A 838 86.60 8.90 7.98
C VAL A 838 85.64 7.77 8.35
N LEU A 839 85.06 7.12 7.34
CA LEU A 839 84.10 6.02 7.49
C LEU A 839 84.65 4.68 6.98
N PRO A 840 84.33 3.55 7.62
CA PRO A 840 84.57 2.22 7.06
C PRO A 840 83.68 1.97 5.84
N VAL A 841 84.22 1.30 4.82
CA VAL A 841 83.54 0.87 3.58
C VAL A 841 83.61 -0.65 3.43
N THR A 842 82.50 -1.25 2.97
CA THR A 842 82.32 -2.71 2.81
C THR A 842 82.10 -3.15 1.36
N GLY A 843 81.77 -2.21 0.48
CA GLY A 843 81.56 -2.46 -0.95
C GLY A 843 81.14 -1.22 -1.72
N LYS A 844 80.73 -1.42 -2.97
CA LYS A 844 80.12 -0.39 -3.82
C LYS A 844 79.07 -0.98 -4.76
N ILE A 845 78.15 -0.13 -5.19
CA ILE A 845 77.20 -0.40 -6.29
C ILE A 845 77.36 0.74 -7.28
N GLY A 846 78.14 0.51 -8.35
CA GLY A 846 78.54 1.57 -9.29
C GLY A 846 79.26 2.72 -8.60
N SER A 847 78.75 3.94 -8.76
CA SER A 847 79.32 5.17 -8.19
C SER A 847 78.98 5.43 -6.71
N TRP A 848 78.52 4.43 -5.95
CA TRP A 848 78.13 4.60 -4.55
C TRP A 848 78.84 3.57 -3.65
N TYR A 849 79.58 4.04 -2.66
CA TYR A 849 80.18 3.21 -1.61
C TYR A 849 79.14 2.83 -0.56
N GLU A 850 79.19 1.58 -0.10
CA GLU A 850 78.48 1.10 1.09
C GLU A 850 79.33 1.34 2.34
N VAL A 851 78.91 2.27 3.18
CA VAL A 851 79.63 2.74 4.38
C VAL A 851 78.84 2.46 5.66
N SER A 852 79.53 2.24 6.78
CA SER A 852 78.88 2.18 8.09
C SER A 852 79.03 3.51 8.84
N TYR A 853 77.92 4.04 9.32
CA TYR A 853 77.86 5.27 10.12
C TYR A 853 76.79 5.10 11.22
N GLU A 854 77.15 5.36 12.49
CA GLU A 854 76.28 5.14 13.66
C GLU A 854 75.66 3.72 13.71
N GLY A 855 76.41 2.70 13.28
CA GLY A 855 75.94 1.31 13.21
C GLY A 855 74.93 1.01 12.09
N LYS A 856 74.67 1.98 11.19
CA LYS A 856 73.77 1.83 10.03
C LYS A 856 74.60 1.66 8.77
N THR A 857 74.26 0.66 7.95
CA THR A 857 74.71 0.57 6.55
C THR A 857 74.02 1.65 5.73
N LEU A 858 74.80 2.56 5.14
CA LEU A 858 74.34 3.68 4.32
C LEU A 858 75.18 3.77 3.04
N TYR A 859 74.71 4.56 2.07
CA TYR A 859 75.38 4.73 0.78
C TYR A 859 75.85 6.16 0.58
N ALA A 860 77.12 6.32 0.21
CA ALA A 860 77.80 7.59 -0.06
C ALA A 860 78.22 7.67 -1.52
N TYR A 861 78.05 8.82 -2.17
CA TYR A 861 78.51 9.00 -3.55
C TYR A 861 80.04 9.01 -3.60
N ASN A 862 80.63 8.22 -4.50
CA ASN A 862 82.08 8.01 -4.52
C ASN A 862 82.86 9.25 -4.99
N GLY A 863 82.27 10.12 -5.82
CA GLY A 863 82.90 11.38 -6.24
C GLY A 863 83.09 12.41 -5.12
N THR A 864 82.52 12.17 -3.93
CA THR A 864 82.73 12.97 -2.70
C THR A 864 83.61 12.27 -1.67
N MET A 865 84.28 11.17 -2.04
CA MET A 865 85.03 10.29 -1.14
C MET A 865 86.39 9.89 -1.75
N VAL A 866 87.40 9.68 -0.90
CA VAL A 866 88.70 9.08 -1.28
C VAL A 866 89.12 7.99 -0.29
N MET A 867 89.77 6.93 -0.76
CA MET A 867 90.27 5.84 0.10
C MET A 867 91.32 6.36 1.09
N THR A 868 91.35 5.82 2.32
CA THR A 868 92.23 6.27 3.41
C THR A 868 92.46 5.18 4.48
N SER A 869 93.23 5.51 5.52
CA SER A 869 93.40 4.72 6.76
C SER A 869 92.37 5.11 7.83
N ALA A 870 92.09 4.21 8.78
CA ALA A 870 91.13 4.48 9.87
C ALA A 870 91.53 5.69 10.74
N LYS A 871 92.80 5.72 11.15
CA LYS A 871 93.43 6.85 11.84
C LYS A 871 94.21 7.67 10.79
N LEU A 872 93.97 8.97 10.72
CA LEU A 872 94.58 9.88 9.74
C LEU A 872 95.20 11.10 10.43
N ASN A 873 96.50 11.31 10.22
CA ASN A 873 97.21 12.51 10.65
C ASN A 873 97.49 13.41 9.42
N VAL A 874 97.10 14.69 9.50
CA VAL A 874 97.32 15.71 8.47
C VAL A 874 98.30 16.74 9.04
N TYR A 875 99.49 16.88 8.43
CA TYR A 875 100.56 17.74 8.93
C TYR A 875 100.68 19.01 8.08
N ASN A 876 100.27 20.16 8.61
CA ASN A 876 100.44 21.47 7.98
C ASN A 876 101.66 22.18 8.58
N SER A 877 102.48 22.79 7.74
CA SER A 877 103.62 23.62 8.14
C SER A 877 103.30 25.09 7.93
N VAL A 878 103.52 25.93 8.94
CA VAL A 878 103.22 27.38 8.89
C VAL A 878 104.50 28.17 9.16
N ALA A 879 104.97 28.92 8.16
CA ALA A 879 106.17 29.74 8.27
C ALA A 879 105.98 30.87 9.30
N THR A 880 106.96 31.08 10.18
CA THR A 880 106.96 32.20 11.14
C THR A 880 107.69 33.42 10.57
N PRO A 881 107.25 34.66 10.86
CA PRO A 881 107.92 35.88 10.39
C PRO A 881 109.26 36.20 11.11
N TYR A 882 109.73 35.31 11.98
CA TYR A 882 110.96 35.46 12.77
C TYR A 882 111.93 34.28 12.53
N THR A 883 113.23 34.54 12.69
CA THR A 883 114.22 33.46 12.82
C THR A 883 114.12 32.80 14.20
N PHE A 884 114.60 31.57 14.34
CA PHE A 884 114.55 30.89 15.65
C PHE A 884 115.34 31.66 16.73
N ASP A 885 116.50 32.24 16.39
CA ASP A 885 117.29 33.05 17.33
C ASP A 885 116.61 34.36 17.74
N SER A 886 115.94 35.05 16.82
CA SER A 886 115.20 36.29 17.16
C SER A 886 113.94 36.00 17.98
N PHE A 887 113.26 34.88 17.70
CA PHE A 887 112.18 34.35 18.52
C PHE A 887 112.66 34.03 19.96
N ILE A 888 113.72 33.24 20.13
CA ILE A 888 114.29 32.91 21.46
C ILE A 888 114.76 34.17 22.19
N SER A 889 115.40 35.10 21.48
CA SER A 889 115.84 36.39 22.03
C SER A 889 114.68 37.26 22.52
N ALA A 890 113.47 37.09 21.98
CA ALA A 890 112.27 37.74 22.49
C ALA A 890 111.71 37.02 23.74
N GLN A 891 111.74 35.67 23.78
CA GLN A 891 111.36 34.90 24.97
C GLN A 891 112.21 35.31 26.18
N MET A 892 113.53 35.36 26.04
CA MET A 892 114.45 35.64 27.15
C MET A 892 114.42 37.09 27.64
N LYS A 893 113.72 38.00 26.95
CA LYS A 893 113.53 39.42 27.35
C LYS A 893 112.24 39.65 28.16
N LEU A 894 111.43 38.62 28.37
CA LEU A 894 110.23 38.72 29.21
C LEU A 894 110.60 38.94 30.68
N ASN A 895 109.67 39.51 31.45
CA ASN A 895 109.80 39.71 32.89
C ASN A 895 108.54 39.19 33.63
N PRO A 896 108.60 38.03 34.31
CA PRO A 896 109.75 37.12 34.36
C PRO A 896 110.03 36.48 32.98
N PRO A 897 111.28 36.05 32.71
CA PRO A 897 111.59 35.20 31.56
C PRO A 897 110.90 33.83 31.72
N PRO A 898 110.89 32.97 30.68
CA PRO A 898 110.40 31.60 30.79
C PRO A 898 110.94 30.89 32.03
N GLN A 899 110.06 30.17 32.73
CA GLN A 899 110.36 29.52 34.00
C GLN A 899 110.29 28.00 33.86
N THR A 900 110.88 27.30 34.82
CA THR A 900 110.87 25.83 34.88
C THR A 900 110.95 25.33 36.33
N ASP A 901 110.44 24.12 36.52
CA ASP A 901 110.49 23.28 37.71
C ASP A 901 111.77 22.40 37.79
N LEU A 902 112.54 22.30 36.70
CA LEU A 902 113.70 21.39 36.57
C LEU A 902 114.82 21.58 37.60
N TYR A 903 114.96 22.77 38.20
CA TYR A 903 116.13 23.09 39.03
C TYR A 903 115.87 23.04 40.55
N ALA A 904 114.69 22.59 40.99
CA ALA A 904 114.29 22.59 42.41
C ALA A 904 115.23 21.80 43.36
N SER A 905 116.04 20.89 42.81
CA SER A 905 117.07 20.09 43.52
C SER A 905 118.51 20.45 43.15
N LYS A 906 118.75 21.49 42.34
CA LYS A 906 120.07 21.86 41.82
C LYS A 906 120.82 22.79 42.79
N LEU A 907 122.14 22.58 42.92
CA LEU A 907 123.02 23.46 43.67
C LEU A 907 123.40 24.70 42.82
N MET A 908 123.38 25.88 43.43
CA MET A 908 123.48 27.20 42.81
C MET A 908 124.38 28.12 43.64
N TYR A 909 124.61 29.37 43.20
CA TYR A 909 125.56 30.29 43.82
C TYR A 909 124.89 31.60 44.29
N VAL A 910 125.36 32.16 45.41
CA VAL A 910 125.00 33.51 45.91
C VAL A 910 126.29 34.23 46.36
N SER A 911 126.42 35.55 46.17
CA SER A 911 127.65 36.26 46.59
C SER A 911 127.80 36.25 48.12
N ALA A 912 129.02 36.02 48.59
CA ALA A 912 129.34 35.87 50.00
C ALA A 912 129.22 37.20 50.78
N ASP A 913 129.46 38.33 50.10
CA ASP A 913 129.41 39.69 50.67
C ASP A 913 128.02 40.02 51.26
N TYR A 914 126.99 39.36 50.74
CA TYR A 914 125.58 39.54 51.11
C TYR A 914 125.01 38.39 51.96
N VAL A 915 125.88 37.56 52.57
CA VAL A 915 125.49 36.39 53.36
C VAL A 915 126.29 36.32 54.66
N ARG A 916 125.64 36.59 55.80
CA ARG A 916 126.25 36.43 57.13
C ARG A 916 126.02 35.02 57.65
N LEU A 917 127.10 34.25 57.81
CA LEU A 917 127.05 32.90 58.40
C LEU A 917 126.57 32.94 59.86
N GLY A 918 125.83 31.91 60.28
CA GLY A 918 125.46 31.67 61.67
C GLY A 918 126.47 30.84 62.47
N GLY A 919 127.60 30.46 61.88
CA GLY A 919 128.64 29.62 62.46
C GLY A 919 129.76 29.32 61.45
N ALA A 920 130.64 28.37 61.78
CA ALA A 920 131.64 27.86 60.83
C ALA A 920 130.99 27.24 59.58
N LEU A 921 131.71 27.22 58.46
CA LEU A 921 131.20 26.68 57.19
C LEU A 921 131.32 25.15 57.14
N ASP A 922 130.19 24.45 57.03
CA ASP A 922 130.09 23.00 56.87
C ASP A 922 129.81 22.65 55.39
N PRO A 923 130.79 22.08 54.65
CA PRO A 923 130.63 21.76 53.23
C PRO A 923 129.81 20.49 52.95
N VAL A 924 129.44 19.72 53.98
CA VAL A 924 128.67 18.47 53.87
C VAL A 924 127.21 18.72 54.22
N ASN A 925 126.94 19.22 55.43
CA ASN A 925 125.58 19.42 55.93
C ASN A 925 125.03 20.81 55.59
N GLY A 926 125.89 21.78 55.29
CA GLY A 926 125.55 23.17 55.00
C GLY A 926 125.28 24.00 56.26
N THR A 927 125.87 25.20 56.33
CA THR A 927 125.71 26.16 57.42
C THR A 927 124.50 27.06 57.19
N ILE A 928 123.69 27.29 58.23
CA ILE A 928 122.61 28.29 58.18
C ILE A 928 123.23 29.69 58.15
N ALA A 929 122.78 30.51 57.21
CA ALA A 929 123.23 31.88 57.04
C ALA A 929 122.06 32.82 56.73
N THR A 930 122.19 34.10 57.08
CA THR A 930 121.18 35.14 56.84
C THR A 930 121.57 35.97 55.63
N VAL A 931 120.63 36.20 54.71
CA VAL A 931 120.79 37.15 53.60
C VAL A 931 120.85 38.57 54.15
N THR A 932 122.00 39.23 54.02
CA THR A 932 122.25 40.60 54.51
C THR A 932 122.10 41.68 53.45
N ALA A 933 121.87 41.32 52.18
CA ALA A 933 121.49 42.30 51.16
C ALA A 933 120.19 43.04 51.54
N THR A 934 120.18 44.35 51.34
CA THR A 934 119.00 45.22 51.49
C THR A 934 118.01 45.08 50.33
N THR A 935 118.46 44.50 49.21
CA THR A 935 117.65 44.13 48.03
C THR A 935 117.67 42.60 47.84
N PRO A 936 116.78 42.01 47.03
CA PRO A 936 116.76 40.56 46.83
C PRO A 936 118.07 40.01 46.24
N LEU A 937 118.65 39.00 46.89
CA LEU A 937 119.93 38.40 46.53
C LEU A 937 119.78 37.38 45.41
N ASN A 938 120.42 37.66 44.27
CA ASN A 938 120.41 36.80 43.07
C ASN A 938 120.98 35.41 43.34
N ILE A 939 120.19 34.37 43.02
CA ILE A 939 120.58 32.97 42.96
C ILE A 939 121.08 32.68 41.55
N ARG A 940 122.34 32.24 41.40
CA ARG A 940 123.08 32.21 40.12
C ARG A 940 123.53 30.82 39.70
N SER A 941 123.76 30.66 38.39
CA SER A 941 124.28 29.42 37.81
C SER A 941 125.78 29.19 38.00
N GLY A 942 126.54 30.21 38.42
CA GLY A 942 127.99 30.14 38.62
C GLY A 942 128.49 31.21 39.58
N ALA A 943 129.75 31.07 40.02
CA ALA A 943 130.44 31.94 40.96
C ALA A 943 130.93 33.26 40.31
N THR A 944 130.05 33.99 39.62
CA THR A 944 130.33 35.33 39.09
C THR A 944 129.05 36.15 38.92
N THR A 945 129.16 37.47 39.02
CA THR A 945 128.04 38.42 38.83
C THR A 945 127.50 38.43 37.39
N ALA A 946 128.25 37.89 36.43
CA ALA A 946 127.84 37.71 35.03
C ALA A 946 127.01 36.43 34.80
N SER A 947 126.96 35.48 35.75
CA SER A 947 126.20 34.23 35.58
C SER A 947 124.68 34.44 35.65
N HIS A 948 123.95 33.66 34.85
CA HIS A 948 122.48 33.59 34.79
C HIS A 948 121.83 33.58 36.18
N VAL A 949 120.73 34.32 36.32
CA VAL A 949 119.97 34.44 37.58
C VAL A 949 118.74 33.53 37.52
N TYR A 950 118.81 32.41 38.24
CA TYR A 950 117.72 31.46 38.39
C TYR A 950 116.55 32.02 39.20
N GLY A 951 116.82 32.91 40.16
CA GLY A 951 115.81 33.49 41.04
C GLY A 951 116.45 34.40 42.08
N GLN A 952 115.71 34.75 43.12
CA GLN A 952 116.19 35.64 44.18
C GLN A 952 115.73 35.17 45.57
N PHE A 953 116.60 35.30 46.57
CA PHE A 953 116.21 35.27 47.97
C PHE A 953 115.83 36.68 48.44
N LYS A 954 114.76 36.81 49.24
CA LYS A 954 114.38 38.10 49.83
C LYS A 954 115.39 38.52 50.91
N PRO A 955 115.54 39.83 51.22
CA PRO A 955 116.31 40.31 52.37
C PRO A 955 115.94 39.58 53.67
N SER A 956 116.93 39.41 54.57
CA SER A 956 116.78 38.84 55.92
C SER A 956 116.30 37.39 56.02
N VAL A 957 116.07 36.66 54.92
CA VAL A 957 115.71 35.24 55.01
C VAL A 957 116.91 34.37 55.40
N MET A 958 116.64 33.25 56.07
CA MET A 958 117.64 32.21 56.29
C MET A 958 117.77 31.32 55.05
N ILE A 959 119.00 31.06 54.66
CA ILE A 959 119.40 30.09 53.62
C ILE A 959 120.41 29.11 54.21
N LYS A 960 120.77 28.07 53.45
CA LYS A 960 121.82 27.12 53.84
C LYS A 960 122.91 27.09 52.79
N VAL A 961 124.13 27.42 53.20
CA VAL A 961 125.32 27.56 52.35
C VAL A 961 126.38 26.50 52.66
N TYR A 962 127.05 25.99 51.64
CA TYR A 962 127.88 24.79 51.75
C TYR A 962 129.37 25.10 51.55
N GLN A 963 129.76 25.62 50.38
CA GLN A 963 131.16 25.87 50.03
C GLN A 963 131.33 27.31 49.55
N ASN A 964 132.45 27.97 49.89
CA ASN A 964 132.84 29.23 49.24
C ASN A 964 133.70 28.92 48.01
N VAL A 965 133.32 29.47 46.87
CA VAL A 965 134.02 29.36 45.59
C VAL A 965 134.11 30.77 45.01
N SER A 966 135.33 31.31 44.91
CA SER A 966 135.62 32.62 44.28
C SER A 966 134.74 33.79 44.77
N GLY A 967 134.44 33.86 46.06
CA GLY A 967 133.60 34.91 46.64
C GLY A 967 132.09 34.65 46.57
N PHE A 968 131.67 33.45 46.17
CA PHE A 968 130.27 33.01 46.17
C PHE A 968 130.09 31.77 47.04
N TYR A 969 129.01 31.72 47.82
CA TYR A 969 128.59 30.51 48.50
C TYR A 969 127.71 29.64 47.61
N THR A 970 127.93 28.32 47.63
CA THR A 970 127.00 27.34 47.06
C THR A 970 125.78 27.13 47.97
N THR A 971 124.59 27.03 47.39
CA THR A 971 123.29 26.91 48.09
C THR A 971 122.26 26.20 47.22
N TYR A 972 121.26 25.55 47.84
CA TYR A 972 120.03 25.14 47.13
C TYR A 972 119.02 26.29 47.10
N PRO A 973 118.05 26.32 46.16
CA PRO A 973 116.97 27.33 46.11
C PRO A 973 115.91 27.09 47.21
N ARG A 974 116.32 27.21 48.48
CA ARG A 974 115.52 26.86 49.67
C ARG A 974 115.57 27.97 50.71
N VAL A 975 114.39 28.42 51.15
CA VAL A 975 114.24 29.38 52.26
C VAL A 975 113.93 28.62 53.53
N TYR A 976 114.75 28.80 54.56
CA TYR A 976 114.64 28.11 55.84
C TYR A 976 113.81 28.93 56.84
N THR A 977 112.89 28.27 57.55
CA THR A 977 112.13 28.87 58.66
C THR A 977 112.68 28.43 60.03
N THR A 978 113.38 27.30 60.07
CA THR A 978 114.21 26.85 61.20
C THR A 978 115.48 26.20 60.64
N THR A 979 116.38 25.71 61.49
CA THR A 979 117.56 24.94 61.08
C THR A 979 117.26 23.68 60.25
N THR A 980 116.02 23.17 60.31
CA THR A 980 115.59 21.92 59.66
C THR A 980 114.41 22.08 58.69
N LYS A 981 113.53 23.06 58.88
CA LYS A 981 112.34 23.29 58.02
C LYS A 981 112.64 24.34 56.95
N TYR A 982 112.26 24.04 55.70
CA TYR A 982 112.42 24.93 54.56
C TYR A 982 111.26 24.82 53.56
N SER A 983 111.12 25.83 52.71
CA SER A 983 110.35 25.78 51.46
C SER A 983 111.29 25.88 50.26
N THR A 984 111.02 25.12 49.20
CA THR A 984 111.78 25.17 47.93
C THR A 984 111.15 26.20 47.01
N ILE A 985 111.98 27.02 46.36
CA ILE A 985 111.56 27.86 45.24
C ILE A 985 111.51 26.95 44.00
N TYR A 986 110.33 26.44 43.67
CA TYR A 986 110.13 25.50 42.56
C TYR A 986 110.26 26.15 41.19
N TRP A 987 109.57 27.28 40.97
CA TRP A 987 109.62 28.00 39.70
C TRP A 987 110.82 28.94 39.64
N LEU A 988 111.75 28.63 38.73
CA LEU A 988 113.01 29.34 38.55
C LEU A 988 113.20 29.69 37.07
N ASN A 989 113.86 30.80 36.78
CA ASN A 989 114.10 31.29 35.43
C ASN A 989 114.95 30.29 34.63
N ALA A 990 114.42 29.81 33.50
CA ALA A 990 115.08 28.84 32.63
C ALA A 990 116.37 29.39 32.01
N LEU A 991 117.32 28.51 31.72
CA LEU A 991 118.46 28.80 30.85
C LEU A 991 117.97 28.94 29.40
N GLU A 992 118.59 29.82 28.61
CA GLU A 992 118.28 29.96 27.18
C GLU A 992 118.40 28.62 26.43
N ALA A 993 119.39 27.79 26.77
CA ALA A 993 119.56 26.47 26.18
C ALA A 993 118.36 25.52 26.44
N ASP A 994 117.75 25.61 27.63
CA ASP A 994 116.59 24.79 27.97
C ASP A 994 115.31 25.33 27.30
N VAL A 995 115.19 26.66 27.18
CA VAL A 995 114.11 27.31 26.39
C VAL A 995 114.23 26.96 24.90
N ARG A 996 115.44 26.95 24.34
CA ARG A 996 115.71 26.49 22.97
C ARG A 996 115.28 25.04 22.76
N ASN A 997 115.63 24.14 23.68
CA ASN A 997 115.23 22.74 23.60
C ASN A 997 113.71 22.54 23.75
N ALA A 998 113.04 23.32 24.62
CA ALA A 998 111.60 23.24 24.85
C ALA A 998 110.76 23.89 23.74
N ALA A 999 111.29 24.88 23.03
CA ALA A 999 110.56 25.66 22.03
C ALA A 999 110.87 25.27 20.57
N ASP A 1000 111.87 24.43 20.28
CA ASP A 1000 112.22 24.01 18.91
C ASP A 1000 111.23 22.94 18.37
N PRO A 1001 110.40 23.24 17.35
CA PRO A 1001 109.45 22.26 16.81
C PRO A 1001 110.10 21.04 16.15
N LEU A 1002 111.38 21.13 15.75
CA LEU A 1002 112.13 20.02 15.15
C LEU A 1002 112.66 19.03 16.20
N LYS A 1003 112.55 19.33 17.50
CA LYS A 1003 112.96 18.44 18.60
C LYS A 1003 111.87 17.48 19.07
N VAL A 1004 110.64 17.62 18.56
CA VAL A 1004 109.47 16.86 19.02
C VAL A 1004 109.19 15.69 18.06
N ASP A 1005 109.27 14.47 18.57
CA ASP A 1005 108.93 13.26 17.79
C ASP A 1005 107.42 13.23 17.44
N ARG A 1006 107.14 12.96 16.17
CA ARG A 1006 105.78 12.83 15.59
C ARG A 1006 104.95 11.70 16.18
N GLN A 1007 105.58 10.65 16.70
CA GLN A 1007 104.88 9.54 17.36
C GLN A 1007 104.68 9.77 18.86
N SER A 1008 105.27 10.82 19.42
CA SER A 1008 105.14 11.14 20.84
C SER A 1008 103.82 11.87 21.14
N SER A 1009 103.26 11.65 22.33
CA SER A 1009 102.12 12.44 22.81
C SER A 1009 102.44 13.95 22.88
N ALA A 1010 103.72 14.33 23.02
CA ALA A 1010 104.15 15.73 22.99
C ALA A 1010 103.93 16.41 21.64
N TYR A 1011 103.75 15.68 20.53
CA TYR A 1011 103.44 16.27 19.22
C TYR A 1011 102.04 16.91 19.16
N TYR A 1012 101.12 16.49 20.03
CA TYR A 1012 99.78 17.07 20.13
C TYR A 1012 99.78 18.52 20.67
N GLN A 1013 100.94 19.08 21.02
CA GLN A 1013 101.07 20.53 21.24
C GLN A 1013 100.86 21.34 19.93
N PHE A 1014 101.08 20.70 18.78
CA PHE A 1014 100.81 21.24 17.44
C PHE A 1014 99.42 20.87 16.91
N LEU A 1015 98.56 20.18 17.68
CA LEU A 1015 97.20 19.89 17.23
C LEU A 1015 96.46 21.22 16.98
N ASP A 1016 95.86 21.36 15.80
CA ASP A 1016 94.99 22.47 15.46
C ASP A 1016 93.67 22.32 16.21
N LEU A 1017 93.59 23.00 17.35
CA LEU A 1017 92.47 23.00 18.27
C LEU A 1017 91.20 23.61 17.67
N SER A 1018 91.24 24.12 16.43
CA SER A 1018 90.05 24.56 15.69
C SER A 1018 89.40 23.50 14.79
N LYS A 1019 90.01 22.31 14.66
CA LYS A 1019 89.56 21.26 13.73
C LYS A 1019 88.94 20.07 14.48
N SER A 1020 87.80 19.59 13.98
CA SER A 1020 87.14 18.41 14.52
C SER A 1020 87.92 17.12 14.25
N THR A 1021 87.82 16.17 15.17
CA THR A 1021 88.31 14.78 15.06
C THR A 1021 87.59 13.98 13.96
N GLY A 1022 86.38 14.38 13.57
CA GLY A 1022 85.50 13.61 12.69
C GLY A 1022 84.90 12.35 13.34
N ALA A 1023 85.06 12.16 14.66
CA ALA A 1023 84.51 11.03 15.39
C ALA A 1023 82.97 11.11 15.52
N SER A 1024 82.31 9.95 15.58
CA SER A 1024 80.87 9.90 15.82
C SER A 1024 80.52 10.17 17.29
N ALA A 1025 79.31 10.68 17.56
CA ALA A 1025 78.82 10.83 18.92
C ALA A 1025 78.83 9.50 19.69
N ALA A 1026 78.55 8.36 19.03
CA ALA A 1026 78.65 7.04 19.63
C ALA A 1026 80.08 6.71 20.10
N THR A 1027 81.09 6.99 19.26
CA THR A 1027 82.52 6.82 19.60
C THR A 1027 82.89 7.63 20.84
N LEU A 1028 82.50 8.91 20.89
CA LEU A 1028 82.78 9.79 22.03
C LEU A 1028 82.00 9.38 23.29
N ASN A 1029 80.75 8.95 23.17
CA ASN A 1029 79.95 8.46 24.29
C ASN A 1029 80.56 7.21 24.94
N ASN A 1030 81.13 6.28 24.15
CA ASN A 1030 81.84 5.12 24.67
C ASN A 1030 83.05 5.53 25.53
N ILE A 1031 83.81 6.53 25.08
CA ILE A 1031 84.95 7.11 25.82
C ILE A 1031 84.49 7.82 27.11
N LEU A 1032 83.35 8.51 27.06
CA LEU A 1032 82.79 9.31 28.17
C LEU A 1032 81.95 8.51 29.17
N ALA A 1033 81.55 7.27 28.87
CA ALA A 1033 80.59 6.49 29.67
C ALA A 1033 80.99 6.32 31.16
N THR A 1034 82.28 6.32 31.48
CA THR A 1034 82.82 6.19 32.85
C THR A 1034 83.14 7.52 33.53
N LYS A 1035 82.89 8.66 32.86
CA LYS A 1035 83.42 9.99 33.24
C LYS A 1035 82.40 10.85 33.96
N GLY A 1036 81.88 10.34 35.08
CA GLY A 1036 81.02 11.11 35.99
C GLY A 1036 79.75 11.63 35.30
N ILE A 1037 79.55 12.95 35.30
CA ILE A 1037 78.43 13.61 34.60
C ILE A 1037 78.49 13.45 33.07
N PHE A 1038 79.67 13.25 32.48
CA PHE A 1038 79.81 13.12 31.03
C PHE A 1038 79.33 11.76 30.47
N GLY A 1039 79.07 10.79 31.35
CA GLY A 1039 78.31 9.58 31.02
C GLY A 1039 76.80 9.70 31.27
N LYS A 1040 76.31 10.89 31.66
CA LYS A 1040 74.98 11.11 32.27
C LYS A 1040 74.32 12.43 31.82
N CYS A 1041 74.51 12.83 30.57
CA CYS A 1041 73.72 13.89 29.94
C CYS A 1041 72.21 13.57 29.98
N THR A 1042 71.37 14.60 29.95
CA THR A 1042 69.96 14.52 30.44
C THR A 1042 68.90 14.84 29.39
N THR A 1043 69.30 15.47 28.30
CA THR A 1043 68.49 15.92 27.16
C THR A 1043 68.99 15.35 25.83
N GLY A 1044 70.26 14.94 25.78
CA GLY A 1044 70.90 14.23 24.68
C GLY A 1044 72.06 13.40 25.19
N SER A 1045 73.12 13.26 24.37
CA SER A 1045 74.34 12.55 24.76
C SER A 1045 75.52 13.51 24.82
N CYS A 1046 76.42 13.34 25.79
CA CYS A 1046 77.51 14.31 25.98
C CYS A 1046 78.50 14.30 24.80
N GLY A 1047 78.72 13.15 24.16
CA GLY A 1047 79.51 13.06 22.93
C GLY A 1047 78.94 13.92 21.80
N GLN A 1048 77.61 13.94 21.62
CA GLN A 1048 76.97 14.86 20.68
C GLN A 1048 77.13 16.32 21.14
N ALA A 1049 76.95 16.63 22.43
CA ALA A 1049 77.12 17.99 22.94
C ALA A 1049 78.56 18.54 22.74
N PHE A 1050 79.59 17.69 22.84
CA PHE A 1050 80.97 18.08 22.50
C PHE A 1050 81.19 18.27 20.99
N ILE A 1051 80.53 17.48 20.13
CA ILE A 1051 80.54 17.69 18.67
C ILE A 1051 79.80 18.97 18.29
N ASP A 1052 78.63 19.23 18.86
CA ASP A 1052 77.83 20.42 18.62
C ASP A 1052 78.59 21.68 19.08
N ALA A 1053 79.24 21.61 20.25
CA ALA A 1053 80.14 22.64 20.75
C ALA A 1053 81.31 22.90 19.78
N GLY A 1054 81.97 21.83 19.33
CA GLY A 1054 83.10 21.91 18.42
C GLY A 1054 82.73 22.46 17.04
N ALA A 1055 81.60 22.03 16.49
CA ALA A 1055 81.08 22.50 15.21
C ALA A 1055 80.59 23.96 15.28
N LYS A 1056 79.89 24.35 16.36
CA LYS A 1056 79.35 25.71 16.52
C LYS A 1056 80.44 26.75 16.76
N TYR A 1057 81.47 26.42 17.54
CA TYR A 1057 82.51 27.38 17.96
C TYR A 1057 83.89 27.10 17.33
N SER A 1058 83.96 26.19 16.34
CA SER A 1058 85.20 25.74 15.70
C SER A 1058 86.27 25.34 16.73
N VAL A 1059 85.96 24.32 17.54
CA VAL A 1059 86.87 23.76 18.55
C VAL A 1059 86.99 22.25 18.40
N ASN A 1060 88.18 21.71 18.63
CA ASN A 1060 88.45 20.29 18.71
C ASN A 1060 87.76 19.67 19.94
N GLU A 1061 86.90 18.70 19.68
CA GLU A 1061 86.07 18.01 20.67
C GLU A 1061 86.88 17.12 21.61
N ALA A 1062 88.00 16.52 21.16
CA ALA A 1062 88.92 15.80 22.05
C ALA A 1062 89.64 16.76 23.02
N TYR A 1063 89.99 17.98 22.58
CA TYR A 1063 90.52 19.03 23.43
C TYR A 1063 89.48 19.56 24.43
N LEU A 1064 88.23 19.81 23.99
CA LEU A 1064 87.13 20.17 24.90
C LEU A 1064 86.89 19.08 25.96
N ILE A 1065 86.88 17.80 25.56
CA ILE A 1065 86.77 16.67 26.50
C ILE A 1065 87.98 16.65 27.44
N SER A 1066 89.20 16.85 26.93
CA SER A 1066 90.42 16.87 27.75
C SER A 1066 90.38 17.94 28.85
N HIS A 1067 89.98 19.18 28.52
CA HIS A 1067 89.80 20.23 29.52
C HIS A 1067 88.63 19.92 30.46
N ALA A 1068 87.47 19.53 29.92
CA ALA A 1068 86.30 19.24 30.74
C ALA A 1068 86.59 18.12 31.76
N LEU A 1069 87.39 17.11 31.41
CA LEU A 1069 87.85 16.07 32.34
C LEU A 1069 88.86 16.58 33.38
N LEU A 1070 89.70 17.55 33.04
CA LEU A 1070 90.68 18.15 33.94
C LEU A 1070 90.00 19.04 34.99
N GLU A 1071 89.26 20.08 34.54
CA GLU A 1071 88.63 21.09 35.41
C GLU A 1071 87.57 20.52 36.37
N THR A 1072 87.09 19.30 36.09
CA THR A 1072 85.99 18.68 36.85
C THR A 1072 86.37 17.38 37.56
N GLY A 1073 87.64 16.97 37.51
CA GLY A 1073 88.10 15.70 38.09
C GLY A 1073 87.35 14.49 37.50
N ASN A 1074 87.43 14.30 36.18
CA ASN A 1074 86.68 13.30 35.41
C ASN A 1074 85.14 13.39 35.57
N GLY A 1075 84.59 14.61 35.62
CA GLY A 1075 83.14 14.84 35.68
C GLY A 1075 82.51 14.65 37.06
N THR A 1076 83.29 14.79 38.13
CA THR A 1076 82.86 14.50 39.52
C THR A 1076 82.78 15.73 40.43
N SER A 1077 83.34 16.88 40.03
CA SER A 1077 83.33 18.11 40.83
C SER A 1077 81.92 18.61 41.12
N LYS A 1078 81.75 19.38 42.20
CA LYS A 1078 80.42 19.88 42.62
C LYS A 1078 79.80 20.85 41.60
N LEU A 1079 80.62 21.61 40.89
CA LEU A 1079 80.19 22.49 39.80
C LEU A 1079 79.74 21.70 38.55
N ALA A 1080 80.44 20.61 38.22
CA ALA A 1080 80.10 19.77 37.06
C ALA A 1080 78.87 18.88 37.32
N THR A 1081 78.68 18.43 38.55
CA THR A 1081 77.53 17.58 38.95
C THR A 1081 76.28 18.38 39.33
N GLY A 1082 76.38 19.70 39.42
CA GLY A 1082 75.26 20.63 39.53
C GLY A 1082 75.15 21.32 40.90
N VAL A 1083 74.97 22.64 40.89
CA VAL A 1083 74.72 23.49 42.07
C VAL A 1083 73.33 24.14 41.92
N ILE A 1084 72.56 24.26 43.00
CA ILE A 1084 71.30 25.02 42.96
C ILE A 1084 71.63 26.50 43.18
N TRP A 1085 71.34 27.34 42.19
CA TRP A 1085 71.50 28.79 42.25
C TRP A 1085 70.18 29.46 41.84
N ASN A 1086 69.70 30.44 42.63
CA ASN A 1086 68.42 31.14 42.42
C ASN A 1086 67.25 30.20 42.04
N GLY A 1087 67.14 29.05 42.73
CA GLY A 1087 66.07 28.07 42.53
C GLY A 1087 66.20 27.15 41.30
N ARG A 1088 67.31 27.20 40.56
CA ARG A 1088 67.59 26.29 39.43
C ARG A 1088 68.92 25.57 39.61
N THR A 1089 68.98 24.30 39.20
CA THR A 1089 70.27 23.62 39.05
C THR A 1089 71.03 24.21 37.86
N VAL A 1090 72.30 24.52 38.08
CA VAL A 1090 73.23 25.02 37.08
C VAL A 1090 74.52 24.19 37.10
N TYR A 1091 75.14 24.04 35.93
CA TYR A 1091 76.30 23.18 35.71
C TYR A 1091 77.44 24.00 35.11
N ASN A 1092 78.68 23.68 35.46
CA ASN A 1092 79.87 24.34 34.93
C ASN A 1092 80.99 23.31 34.71
N MET A 1093 81.35 23.09 33.45
CA MET A 1093 82.24 22.00 33.02
C MET A 1093 83.71 22.40 32.85
N TYR A 1094 84.04 23.67 33.06
CA TYR A 1094 85.36 24.22 32.75
C TYR A 1094 85.85 25.23 33.81
N GLY A 1095 85.26 25.24 35.01
CA GLY A 1095 85.62 26.16 36.10
C GLY A 1095 85.37 27.65 35.82
N ILE A 1096 84.69 28.01 34.74
CA ILE A 1096 84.63 29.41 34.27
C ILE A 1096 83.89 30.29 35.28
N GLY A 1097 84.56 31.34 35.77
CA GLY A 1097 84.03 32.25 36.78
C GLY A 1097 84.11 31.73 38.23
N ALA A 1098 84.76 30.58 38.47
CA ALA A 1098 85.06 30.08 39.82
C ALA A 1098 86.36 30.72 40.35
N TYR A 1099 86.26 31.61 41.33
CA TYR A 1099 87.41 32.27 41.95
C TYR A 1099 87.84 31.58 43.26
N ASP A 1100 89.14 31.47 43.52
CA ASP A 1100 89.73 30.71 44.65
C ASP A 1100 89.12 30.96 46.03
N TYR A 1101 88.59 32.16 46.29
CA TYR A 1101 88.00 32.54 47.59
C TYR A 1101 86.58 31.97 47.80
N ASP A 1102 85.82 31.70 46.72
CA ASP A 1102 84.50 31.06 46.76
C ASP A 1102 84.16 30.45 45.39
N ALA A 1103 84.92 29.42 45.02
CA ALA A 1103 84.87 28.83 43.68
C ALA A 1103 83.48 28.26 43.32
N ILE A 1104 82.77 27.70 44.31
CA ILE A 1104 81.49 27.03 44.09
C ILE A 1104 80.38 28.05 43.81
N ASN A 1105 80.25 29.11 44.64
CA ASN A 1105 79.16 30.06 44.46
C ASN A 1105 79.42 30.99 43.26
N THR A 1106 80.66 31.45 43.07
CA THR A 1106 81.01 32.31 41.93
C THR A 1106 80.87 31.59 40.58
N GLY A 1107 81.35 30.34 40.50
CA GLY A 1107 81.18 29.50 39.31
C GLY A 1107 79.73 29.10 39.01
N ALA A 1108 78.88 28.99 40.04
CA ALA A 1108 77.44 28.74 39.89
C ALA A 1108 76.67 30.01 39.47
N ALA A 1109 77.00 31.18 40.04
CA ALA A 1109 76.44 32.46 39.64
C ALA A 1109 76.73 32.77 38.16
N TYR A 1110 77.97 32.50 37.72
CA TYR A 1110 78.35 32.63 36.31
C TYR A 1110 77.53 31.69 35.42
N ALA A 1111 77.45 30.40 35.77
CA ALA A 1111 76.67 29.40 35.04
C ALA A 1111 75.17 29.77 34.94
N TYR A 1112 74.58 30.32 35.99
CA TYR A 1112 73.21 30.85 35.97
C TYR A 1112 73.06 32.01 34.99
N SER A 1113 73.99 32.97 34.99
CA SER A 1113 73.97 34.12 34.08
C SER A 1113 74.10 33.74 32.60
N LYS A 1114 74.71 32.59 32.31
CA LYS A 1114 74.87 32.01 30.96
C LYS A 1114 73.80 30.97 30.60
N GLY A 1115 72.83 30.71 31.48
CA GLY A 1115 71.72 29.79 31.21
C GLY A 1115 72.11 28.31 31.18
N TRP A 1116 73.20 27.91 31.85
CA TRP A 1116 73.75 26.55 31.84
C TRP A 1116 72.94 25.59 32.74
N PHE A 1117 71.66 25.42 32.41
CA PHE A 1117 70.68 24.64 33.19
C PHE A 1117 70.68 23.12 32.88
N THR A 1118 71.53 22.66 31.96
CA THR A 1118 71.80 21.23 31.70
C THR A 1118 73.31 21.00 31.52
N PRO A 1119 73.82 19.76 31.72
CA PRO A 1119 75.20 19.41 31.40
C PRO A 1119 75.60 19.77 29.97
N GLU A 1120 74.71 19.51 29.01
CA GLU A 1120 74.89 19.82 27.58
C GLU A 1120 75.02 21.33 27.32
N ALA A 1121 74.17 22.15 27.95
CA ALA A 1121 74.24 23.60 27.83
C ALA A 1121 75.55 24.16 28.42
N ALA A 1122 76.08 23.54 29.49
CA ALA A 1122 77.35 23.89 30.10
C ALA A 1122 78.57 23.47 29.24
N ILE A 1123 78.51 22.32 28.55
CA ILE A 1123 79.51 21.89 27.57
C ILE A 1123 79.55 22.90 26.40
N VAL A 1124 78.40 23.14 25.77
CA VAL A 1124 78.31 24.01 24.59
C VAL A 1124 78.64 25.47 24.93
N GLY A 1125 78.06 26.02 25.99
CA GLY A 1125 78.31 27.40 26.39
C GLY A 1125 79.69 27.66 26.98
N GLY A 1126 80.33 26.65 27.60
CA GLY A 1126 81.71 26.76 28.06
C GLY A 1126 82.73 26.72 26.92
N ALA A 1127 82.44 25.96 25.85
CA ALA A 1127 83.25 25.95 24.64
C ALA A 1127 83.27 27.33 23.92
N GLU A 1128 82.21 28.14 24.04
CA GLU A 1128 82.19 29.52 23.51
C GLU A 1128 83.29 30.38 24.15
N PHE A 1129 83.45 30.29 25.47
CA PHE A 1129 84.49 31.01 26.21
C PHE A 1129 85.89 30.52 25.82
N ILE A 1130 86.10 29.20 25.75
CA ILE A 1130 87.39 28.60 25.34
C ILE A 1130 87.76 29.02 23.91
N SER A 1131 86.80 28.95 22.99
CA SER A 1131 86.94 29.36 21.60
C SER A 1131 87.35 30.83 21.48
N THR A 1132 86.56 31.74 22.04
CA THR A 1132 86.73 33.19 21.87
C THR A 1132 87.92 33.77 22.64
N THR A 1133 88.26 33.22 23.81
CA THR A 1133 89.38 33.73 24.63
C THR A 1133 90.75 33.18 24.19
N TYR A 1134 90.83 31.90 23.76
CA TYR A 1134 92.13 31.23 23.60
C TYR A 1134 92.44 30.74 22.18
N ILE A 1135 91.46 30.27 21.40
CA ILE A 1135 91.72 29.64 20.09
C ILE A 1135 91.55 30.65 18.95
N HIS A 1136 90.42 31.35 18.91
CA HIS A 1136 90.05 32.35 17.90
C HIS A 1136 90.24 33.77 18.44
N ASN A 1137 91.38 33.97 19.12
CA ASN A 1137 91.76 35.28 19.65
C ASN A 1137 92.55 36.09 18.61
N ALA A 1138 92.81 37.36 18.89
CA ALA A 1138 93.50 38.29 17.99
C ALA A 1138 95.01 38.01 17.78
N TYR A 1139 95.50 36.83 18.17
CA TYR A 1139 96.91 36.38 18.09
C TYR A 1139 97.08 35.02 17.37
N ASP A 1140 96.01 34.48 16.76
CA ASP A 1140 96.02 33.25 15.95
C ASP A 1140 96.53 31.99 16.68
N GLN A 1141 96.18 31.84 17.96
CA GLN A 1141 96.72 30.81 18.87
C GLN A 1141 95.96 29.48 18.84
N ASN A 1142 95.68 28.95 17.64
CA ASN A 1142 94.94 27.70 17.45
C ASN A 1142 95.66 26.40 17.91
N THR A 1143 96.85 26.46 18.53
CA THR A 1143 97.55 25.28 19.08
C THR A 1143 98.13 25.57 20.46
N LEU A 1144 98.29 24.55 21.30
CA LEU A 1144 98.92 24.68 22.64
C LEU A 1144 100.34 25.29 22.54
N TYR A 1145 101.09 24.93 21.50
CA TYR A 1145 102.39 25.53 21.21
C TYR A 1145 102.24 27.04 20.94
N LYS A 1146 101.28 27.47 20.11
CA LYS A 1146 101.06 28.90 19.83
C LYS A 1146 100.55 29.66 21.07
N MET A 1147 99.70 29.05 21.89
CA MET A 1147 99.26 29.59 23.19
C MET A 1147 100.44 29.80 24.16
N ARG A 1148 101.39 28.86 24.22
CA ARG A 1148 102.58 29.02 25.08
C ARG A 1148 103.57 30.02 24.51
N TRP A 1149 103.95 29.88 23.24
CA TRP A 1149 105.15 30.52 22.70
C TRP A 1149 104.88 31.78 21.89
N SER A 1150 103.67 31.93 21.34
CA SER A 1150 103.26 33.02 20.44
C SER A 1150 104.25 33.25 19.29
N PRO A 1151 104.53 32.23 18.45
CA PRO A 1151 105.61 32.29 17.44
C PRO A 1151 105.39 33.35 16.35
N MET A 1152 104.15 33.80 16.15
CA MET A 1152 103.80 34.87 15.20
C MET A 1152 103.93 36.26 15.82
N ARG A 1153 103.92 36.38 17.15
CA ARG A 1153 104.13 37.63 17.92
C ARG A 1153 104.94 37.34 19.20
N PRO A 1154 106.25 37.04 19.08
CA PRO A 1154 107.06 36.50 20.17
C PRO A 1154 107.04 37.41 21.41
N GLY A 1155 106.79 36.80 22.57
CA GLY A 1155 106.67 37.51 23.85
C GLY A 1155 105.31 38.20 24.13
N VAL A 1156 104.33 38.10 23.23
CA VAL A 1156 102.99 38.71 23.44
C VAL A 1156 101.93 37.63 23.65
N HIS A 1157 101.04 37.85 24.63
CA HIS A 1157 99.86 37.00 24.92
C HIS A 1157 100.18 35.51 25.11
N GLN A 1158 101.13 35.21 26.00
CA GLN A 1158 101.50 33.82 26.34
C GLN A 1158 100.69 33.30 27.53
N TYR A 1159 100.17 32.08 27.43
CA TYR A 1159 99.29 31.48 28.44
C TYR A 1159 99.99 31.22 29.79
N ALA A 1160 101.29 30.89 29.78
CA ALA A 1160 102.03 30.50 30.98
C ALA A 1160 103.52 30.86 30.90
N THR A 1161 104.17 31.06 32.05
CA THR A 1161 105.64 31.23 32.15
C THR A 1161 106.39 29.90 32.07
N ASP A 1162 105.80 28.80 32.53
CA ASP A 1162 106.38 27.45 32.46
C ASP A 1162 106.67 27.05 31.00
N MET A 1163 107.94 26.87 30.65
CA MET A 1163 108.36 26.43 29.31
C MET A 1163 107.82 25.04 28.93
N GLY A 1164 107.50 24.19 29.91
CA GLY A 1164 106.90 22.88 29.71
C GLY A 1164 105.37 22.87 29.54
N TRP A 1165 104.68 24.01 29.75
CA TRP A 1165 103.22 24.05 29.90
C TRP A 1165 102.46 23.36 28.77
N ALA A 1166 102.82 23.63 27.50
CA ALA A 1166 102.12 23.11 26.33
C ALA A 1166 102.19 21.58 26.26
N VAL A 1167 103.38 21.01 26.48
CA VAL A 1167 103.62 19.55 26.50
C VAL A 1167 102.88 18.90 27.67
N LYS A 1168 102.85 19.55 28.84
CA LYS A 1168 102.16 19.03 30.04
C LYS A 1168 100.65 18.82 29.83
N GLN A 1169 100.00 19.47 28.84
CA GLN A 1169 98.58 19.27 28.53
C GLN A 1169 98.30 18.11 27.55
N THR A 1170 99.28 17.67 26.75
CA THR A 1170 99.00 16.88 25.53
C THR A 1170 98.61 15.43 25.80
N THR A 1171 99.10 14.84 26.90
CA THR A 1171 98.98 13.40 27.17
C THR A 1171 97.52 12.93 27.25
N GLN A 1172 96.60 13.76 27.77
CA GLN A 1172 95.18 13.40 27.85
C GLN A 1172 94.48 13.53 26.50
N ILE A 1173 94.81 14.55 25.69
CA ILE A 1173 94.31 14.72 24.32
C ILE A 1173 94.72 13.50 23.47
N TYR A 1174 96.00 13.12 23.50
CA TYR A 1174 96.52 11.96 22.79
C TYR A 1174 95.79 10.66 23.18
N LYS A 1175 95.58 10.42 24.47
CA LYS A 1175 94.84 9.24 24.96
C LYS A 1175 93.40 9.19 24.48
N LEU A 1176 92.74 10.32 24.27
CA LEU A 1176 91.37 10.37 23.74
C LEU A 1176 91.35 10.00 22.25
N TYR A 1177 92.29 10.52 21.46
CA TYR A 1177 92.47 10.16 20.05
C TYR A 1177 92.75 8.66 19.86
N GLU A 1178 93.61 8.06 20.68
CA GLU A 1178 93.94 6.63 20.54
C GLU A 1178 92.76 5.68 20.82
N GLN A 1179 91.77 6.13 21.59
CA GLN A 1179 90.54 5.39 21.89
C GLN A 1179 89.46 5.47 20.79
N MET A 1180 89.69 6.21 19.70
CA MET A 1180 88.74 6.32 18.59
C MET A 1180 89.04 5.27 17.51
N ASP A 1181 88.00 4.57 17.04
CA ASP A 1181 88.09 3.57 15.96
C ASP A 1181 88.55 4.17 14.63
N SER A 1182 88.09 5.38 14.32
CA SER A 1182 88.58 6.24 13.24
C SER A 1182 88.62 7.70 13.66
N TYR A 1183 89.57 8.47 13.11
CA TYR A 1183 89.70 9.91 13.36
C TYR A 1183 90.50 10.62 12.26
N THR A 1184 90.35 11.94 12.16
CA THR A 1184 91.33 12.86 11.57
C THR A 1184 91.96 13.75 12.65
N ALA A 1185 93.28 13.79 12.72
CA ALA A 1185 94.06 14.72 13.55
C ALA A 1185 94.78 15.71 12.63
N VAL A 1186 94.49 17.01 12.77
CA VAL A 1186 95.13 18.06 11.97
C VAL A 1186 96.17 18.77 12.84
N PHE A 1187 97.41 18.86 12.36
CA PHE A 1187 98.51 19.52 13.05
C PHE A 1187 98.92 20.79 12.30
N ASP A 1188 99.24 21.83 13.04
CA ASP A 1188 99.68 23.16 12.59
C ASP A 1188 101.03 23.45 13.27
N ILE A 1189 102.10 23.26 12.50
CA ILE A 1189 103.48 23.18 12.96
C ILE A 1189 104.22 24.46 12.55
N PRO A 1190 104.63 25.33 13.49
CA PRO A 1190 105.42 26.52 13.17
C PRO A 1190 106.80 26.15 12.61
N VAL A 1191 107.22 26.82 11.55
CA VAL A 1191 108.53 26.64 10.90
C VAL A 1191 109.30 27.94 10.92
N PHE A 1192 110.39 27.96 11.69
CA PHE A 1192 111.30 29.10 11.78
C PHE A 1192 112.41 29.02 10.73
N THR A 1193 112.75 30.17 10.15
CA THR A 1193 114.02 30.36 9.46
C THR A 1193 115.18 30.20 10.46
N ARG A 1194 116.31 29.66 10.00
CA ARG A 1194 117.56 29.51 10.76
C ARG A 1194 118.68 30.14 9.96
#